data_AF-A0A2E4EJ77-F1
#
_entry.id   AF-A0A2E4EJ77-F1
#
_cell.length_a   1.000
_cell.length_b   1.000
_cell.length_c   1.000
_cell.angle_alpha   90.00
_cell.angle_beta   90.00
_cell.angle_gamma   90.00
#
_symmetry.space_group_name_H-M   'P 1'
#
loop_
_entity.id
_entity.type
_entity.pdbx_description
1 polymer ?
#
loop_
_entity_poly.entity_id
_entity_poly.type
_entity_poly.pdbx_seq_one_letter_code
_entity_poly.pdbx_strand_id
1 'polypeptide(L)'
;MLEQSILDQINQIRVNNGKTKLYPDSLLLETAQNQSNYLAISGNFSHYQKINKSLRDPQLRSEFFGADEMMIGENILFLPVGSKSLNSKLRGASATYSNYAHEIAELWLSNVPDKSNLNSDEYAISAVSIKLNETMDTLFVVQVFGAPIADYEYVRSKTSFPYSTLDGNKSMRLLAPKIKSPKKYPYGIKTPQRFSDCPKPTKKRWMEVDASLTITRDKMLFCVYELNQVRRFFSGPKDGLAVELISFENQFNCDGKNVEQANTRNGFSYLDGRLMKPVYRNEIEKQRLELQEKASKQKSNSEEKNCNYFKLGKTPENFTDYPYEVKLHYIRNKKFCVQVEFDLHCGELLVYKPATLPVKYTIDTVKYVPVSRQTSLTVDVGFEKNAVEFNGADMEELLVQLKNKEFLVNSIRIDAFSSIEGTRSANEKLFKKRAEVLVAELEKHQKGSIKYTLKSQENWDLFYKQVDTTEYYSMKVWKRDRVKQYFKDSVNAIQFKPFFKDQRKAKITLTITPVQNNKWKQLMARTEWNSIMGVFNQSGNIDDEQLQRLDIIQCYLQRVKVEDKSLVDPQELVIPQLKEFSKANYRNYLFGIQNGKTYDAAIAVEKLKKWNSKLQEREVDYNIKAIIANHSDEFSSKEKIILIRSLVSELKAQEAKQELIDDVEMWFHIEMANLVYGGHEVNYVKKAMPSLNYIKSNYCKKDSSYSRKMELAKYYISFEQYDWAKELLLPYVEGDNIKKEAMALYLKYCLSYELENFPASYYIELKKAYEIFPKKQWCRLFIGNCKIPLRALDWPSTRALYCASCSELIGEAKK
;
A
#
# COMPACT_ATOMS: atom_id res chain seq x y z
N MET A 1 -40.12 8.29 -48.21
CA MET A 1 -41.27 9.02 -47.63
C MET A 1 -41.32 8.92 -46.11
N LEU A 2 -41.26 7.72 -45.51
CA LEU A 2 -41.20 7.56 -44.05
C LEU A 2 -40.00 8.24 -43.39
N GLU A 3 -38.78 8.10 -43.95
CA GLU A 3 -37.56 8.76 -43.46
C GLU A 3 -37.74 10.28 -43.32
N GLN A 4 -38.35 10.91 -44.34
CA GLN A 4 -38.66 12.33 -44.30
C GLN A 4 -39.70 12.65 -43.22
N SER A 5 -40.74 11.82 -43.07
CA SER A 5 -41.77 12.00 -42.03
C SER A 5 -41.17 11.93 -40.62
N ILE A 6 -40.20 11.04 -40.40
CA ILE A 6 -39.45 10.94 -39.13
C ILE A 6 -38.65 12.21 -38.88
N LEU A 7 -37.88 12.68 -39.85
CA LEU A 7 -37.08 13.90 -39.72
C LEU A 7 -37.98 15.12 -39.45
N ASP A 8 -39.12 15.23 -40.12
CA ASP A 8 -40.08 16.32 -39.92
C ASP A 8 -40.70 16.28 -38.52
N GLN A 9 -41.09 15.08 -38.05
CA GLN A 9 -41.60 14.89 -36.68
C GLN A 9 -40.55 15.28 -35.63
N ILE A 10 -39.29 14.91 -35.84
CA ILE A 10 -38.18 15.27 -34.95
C ILE A 10 -37.93 16.77 -34.98
N ASN A 11 -37.93 17.38 -36.15
CA ASN A 11 -37.80 18.83 -36.28
C ASN A 11 -38.95 19.57 -35.60
N GLN A 12 -40.17 19.03 -35.64
CA GLN A 12 -41.30 19.57 -34.90
C GLN A 12 -41.08 19.49 -33.39
N ILE A 13 -40.61 18.35 -32.87
CA ILE A 13 -40.26 18.17 -31.46
C ILE A 13 -39.15 19.14 -31.04
N ARG A 14 -38.09 19.26 -31.85
CA ARG A 14 -36.97 20.18 -31.62
C ARG A 14 -37.45 21.63 -31.51
N VAL A 15 -38.24 22.09 -32.47
CA VAL A 15 -38.80 23.45 -32.47
C VAL A 15 -39.69 23.67 -31.24
N ASN A 16 -40.54 22.71 -30.89
CA ASN A 16 -41.37 22.79 -29.68
C ASN A 16 -40.54 22.89 -28.39
N ASN A 17 -39.34 22.32 -28.39
CA ASN A 17 -38.37 22.39 -27.29
C ASN A 17 -37.40 23.58 -27.40
N GLY A 18 -37.65 24.53 -28.30
CA GLY A 18 -36.81 25.73 -28.50
C GLY A 18 -35.47 25.45 -29.18
N LYS A 19 -35.33 24.32 -29.87
CA LYS A 19 -34.11 23.89 -30.58
C LYS A 19 -34.18 24.23 -32.06
N THR A 20 -33.01 24.37 -32.69
CA THR A 20 -32.86 24.59 -34.15
C THR A 20 -33.29 23.34 -34.93
N LYS A 21 -33.84 23.55 -36.14
CA LYS A 21 -34.15 22.45 -37.06
C LYS A 21 -32.87 21.82 -37.59
N LEU A 22 -32.89 20.50 -37.76
CA LEU A 22 -31.85 19.72 -38.43
C LEU A 22 -32.08 19.73 -39.94
N TYR A 23 -31.04 20.01 -40.70
CA TYR A 23 -31.08 20.00 -42.16
C TYR A 23 -30.66 18.63 -42.72
N PRO A 24 -31.36 18.08 -43.73
CA PRO A 24 -31.10 16.74 -44.27
C PRO A 24 -29.79 16.65 -45.09
N ASP A 25 -28.77 15.91 -44.66
CA ASP A 25 -27.45 15.89 -45.33
C ASP A 25 -27.16 14.58 -46.09
N SER A 26 -26.67 14.70 -47.33
CA SER A 26 -26.44 13.56 -48.23
C SER A 26 -25.32 12.63 -47.78
N LEU A 27 -24.22 13.15 -47.19
CA LEU A 27 -23.12 12.29 -46.70
C LEU A 27 -23.55 11.52 -45.45
N LEU A 28 -24.31 12.18 -44.57
CA LEU A 28 -24.91 11.51 -43.41
C LEU A 28 -25.96 10.46 -43.81
N LEU A 29 -26.63 10.64 -44.95
CA LEU A 29 -27.55 9.63 -45.48
C LEU A 29 -26.80 8.36 -45.90
N GLU A 30 -25.67 8.47 -46.59
CA GLU A 30 -24.83 7.31 -46.94
C GLU A 30 -24.36 6.57 -45.68
N THR A 31 -23.99 7.32 -44.64
CA THR A 31 -23.65 6.77 -43.32
C THR A 31 -24.83 5.99 -42.72
N ALA A 32 -26.02 6.60 -42.67
CA ALA A 32 -27.22 5.98 -42.10
C ALA A 32 -27.67 4.74 -42.89
N GLN A 33 -27.56 4.79 -44.22
CA GLN A 33 -27.86 3.66 -45.12
C GLN A 33 -26.90 2.50 -44.92
N ASN A 34 -25.60 2.79 -44.82
CA ASN A 34 -24.60 1.78 -44.54
C ASN A 34 -24.93 1.04 -43.23
N GLN A 35 -25.26 1.77 -42.17
CA GLN A 35 -25.55 1.15 -40.87
C GLN A 35 -26.89 0.40 -40.85
N SER A 36 -27.97 0.99 -41.39
CA SER A 36 -29.28 0.31 -41.43
C SER A 36 -29.24 -0.97 -42.27
N ASN A 37 -28.47 -0.99 -43.36
CA ASN A 37 -28.22 -2.21 -44.14
C ASN A 37 -27.44 -3.25 -43.34
N TYR A 38 -26.37 -2.85 -42.63
CA TYR A 38 -25.61 -3.76 -41.78
C TYR A 38 -26.46 -4.38 -40.68
N LEU A 39 -27.29 -3.57 -40.00
CA LEU A 39 -28.21 -4.04 -38.96
C LEU A 39 -29.21 -5.06 -39.52
N ALA A 40 -29.81 -4.76 -40.67
CA ALA A 40 -30.77 -5.65 -41.31
C ALA A 40 -30.12 -6.98 -41.74
N ILE A 41 -28.90 -6.96 -42.26
CA ILE A 41 -28.20 -8.19 -42.71
C ILE A 41 -27.73 -9.03 -41.52
N SER A 42 -27.15 -8.38 -40.51
CA SER A 42 -26.54 -9.10 -39.37
C SER A 42 -27.55 -9.54 -38.32
N GLY A 43 -28.72 -8.90 -38.25
CA GLY A 43 -29.71 -9.10 -37.18
C GLY A 43 -29.20 -8.64 -35.80
N ASN A 44 -28.00 -8.05 -35.72
CA ASN A 44 -27.36 -7.67 -34.47
C ASN A 44 -27.59 -6.18 -34.20
N PHE A 45 -28.38 -5.86 -33.18
CA PHE A 45 -28.69 -4.48 -32.81
C PHE A 45 -27.51 -3.81 -32.09
N SER A 46 -26.71 -3.09 -32.86
CA SER A 46 -25.45 -2.50 -32.39
C SER A 46 -25.11 -1.25 -33.21
N HIS A 47 -24.57 -0.22 -32.58
CA HIS A 47 -23.97 0.93 -33.30
C HIS A 47 -22.69 0.56 -34.08
N TYR A 48 -22.23 -0.70 -33.93
CA TYR A 48 -20.93 -1.17 -34.40
C TYR A 48 -20.99 -2.24 -35.48
N GLN A 49 -20.08 -2.11 -36.44
CA GLN A 49 -19.82 -3.12 -37.45
C GLN A 49 -18.55 -3.90 -37.12
N LYS A 50 -18.67 -5.21 -36.90
CA LYS A 50 -17.54 -6.05 -36.47
C LYS A 50 -16.51 -6.32 -37.58
N ILE A 51 -16.90 -6.16 -38.85
CA ILE A 51 -16.14 -6.69 -39.99
C ILE A 51 -15.10 -5.68 -40.50
N ASN A 52 -15.52 -4.46 -40.84
CA ASN A 52 -14.65 -3.45 -41.42
C ASN A 52 -14.26 -2.40 -40.37
N LYS A 53 -12.96 -2.31 -40.05
CA LYS A 53 -12.43 -1.36 -39.07
C LYS A 53 -12.70 0.10 -39.45
N SER A 54 -12.69 0.43 -40.75
CA SER A 54 -12.98 1.80 -41.23
C SER A 54 -14.47 2.17 -41.17
N LEU A 55 -15.36 1.20 -40.91
CA LEU A 55 -16.81 1.42 -40.76
C LEU A 55 -17.30 1.07 -39.35
N ARG A 56 -16.36 0.92 -38.42
CA ARG A 56 -16.62 0.23 -37.15
C ARG A 56 -17.65 0.94 -36.31
N ASP A 57 -17.62 2.27 -36.25
CA ASP A 57 -18.47 3.11 -35.40
C ASP A 57 -19.02 4.32 -36.19
N PRO A 58 -19.99 5.09 -35.65
CA PRO A 58 -20.66 6.14 -36.40
C PRO A 58 -19.72 7.19 -36.98
N GLN A 59 -18.70 7.59 -36.22
CA GLN A 59 -17.75 8.62 -36.64
C GLN A 59 -16.86 8.10 -37.78
N LEU A 60 -16.25 6.92 -37.62
CA LEU A 60 -15.41 6.32 -38.67
C LEU A 60 -16.22 6.05 -39.95
N ARG A 61 -17.49 5.65 -39.82
CA ARG A 61 -18.38 5.50 -40.98
C ARG A 61 -18.58 6.84 -41.69
N SER A 62 -18.89 7.91 -40.95
CA SER A 62 -19.10 9.23 -41.54
C SER A 62 -17.85 9.78 -42.22
N GLU A 63 -16.69 9.63 -41.60
CA GLU A 63 -15.38 9.99 -42.20
C GLU A 63 -15.10 9.17 -43.46
N PHE A 64 -15.42 7.86 -43.45
CA PHE A 64 -15.29 7.02 -44.64
C PHE A 64 -16.13 7.52 -45.83
N PHE A 65 -17.32 8.08 -45.56
CA PHE A 65 -18.17 8.70 -46.58
C PHE A 65 -17.85 10.19 -46.83
N GLY A 66 -16.76 10.73 -46.25
CA GLY A 66 -16.28 12.09 -46.52
C GLY A 66 -16.90 13.19 -45.68
N ALA A 67 -17.61 12.86 -44.59
CA ALA A 67 -18.07 13.83 -43.60
C ALA A 67 -16.97 14.15 -42.58
N ASP A 68 -15.85 14.66 -43.09
CA ASP A 68 -14.70 15.11 -42.30
C ASP A 68 -15.05 16.39 -41.50
N GLU A 69 -14.30 16.68 -40.43
CA GLU A 69 -14.47 17.88 -39.61
C GLU A 69 -15.91 18.05 -39.05
N MET A 70 -16.50 16.94 -38.63
CA MET A 70 -17.79 16.89 -37.94
C MET A 70 -17.75 16.02 -36.70
N MET A 71 -18.52 16.40 -35.69
CA MET A 71 -18.87 15.51 -34.59
C MET A 71 -20.18 14.78 -34.90
N ILE A 72 -20.15 13.45 -34.81
CA ILE A 72 -21.24 12.58 -35.23
C ILE A 72 -22.03 12.02 -34.04
N GLY A 73 -23.37 12.08 -34.13
CA GLY A 73 -24.29 11.36 -33.24
C GLY A 73 -25.07 10.29 -34.00
N GLU A 74 -25.52 9.24 -33.32
CA GLU A 74 -26.36 8.20 -33.94
C GLU A 74 -27.43 7.70 -32.97
N ASN A 75 -28.66 7.62 -33.46
CA ASN A 75 -29.76 6.88 -32.86
C ASN A 75 -30.08 5.67 -33.74
N ILE A 76 -30.32 4.51 -33.12
CA ILE A 76 -30.79 3.31 -33.82
C ILE A 76 -32.05 2.78 -33.15
N LEU A 77 -32.93 2.16 -33.92
CA LEU A 77 -34.15 1.54 -33.43
C LEU A 77 -34.51 0.34 -34.32
N PHE A 78 -35.17 -0.66 -33.76
CA PHE A 78 -35.85 -1.67 -34.54
C PHE A 78 -37.34 -1.72 -34.17
N LEU A 79 -38.19 -1.98 -35.17
CA LEU A 79 -39.64 -2.02 -35.02
C LEU A 79 -40.23 -3.19 -35.80
N PRO A 80 -40.88 -4.17 -35.13
CA PRO A 80 -41.59 -5.23 -35.82
C PRO A 80 -42.75 -4.67 -36.65
N VAL A 81 -42.81 -5.05 -37.92
CA VAL A 81 -43.87 -4.70 -38.86
C VAL A 81 -45.18 -5.36 -38.43
N GLY A 82 -46.26 -4.59 -38.37
CA GLY A 82 -47.59 -5.10 -38.01
C GLY A 82 -47.82 -5.32 -36.51
N SER A 83 -46.86 -4.94 -35.65
CA SER A 83 -47.10 -4.89 -34.21
C SER A 83 -48.20 -3.87 -33.87
N LYS A 84 -49.11 -4.22 -32.95
CA LYS A 84 -50.07 -3.25 -32.39
C LYS A 84 -49.24 -2.18 -31.69
N SER A 85 -49.39 -0.91 -32.09
CA SER A 85 -48.63 0.23 -31.54
C SER A 85 -48.40 0.08 -30.04
N LEU A 86 -47.14 0.22 -29.61
CA LEU A 86 -46.74 0.07 -28.21
C LEU A 86 -47.33 1.20 -27.34
N ASN A 87 -47.81 2.27 -27.97
CA ASN A 87 -48.50 3.37 -27.30
C ASN A 87 -49.99 3.04 -27.11
N SER A 88 -50.43 2.98 -25.86
CA SER A 88 -51.83 2.74 -25.49
C SER A 88 -52.81 3.77 -26.09
N LYS A 89 -52.34 4.99 -26.42
CA LYS A 89 -53.16 6.05 -27.04
C LYS A 89 -53.35 5.92 -28.55
N LEU A 90 -52.56 5.09 -29.23
CA LEU A 90 -52.61 4.90 -30.70
C LEU A 90 -53.19 3.53 -31.10
N ARG A 91 -53.68 2.75 -30.13
CA ARG A 91 -54.37 1.48 -30.38
C ARG A 91 -55.65 1.73 -31.19
N GLY A 92 -55.62 1.38 -32.48
CA GLY A 92 -56.78 1.41 -33.38
C GLY A 92 -56.70 2.40 -34.55
N ALA A 93 -55.65 3.21 -34.66
CA ALA A 93 -55.45 4.09 -35.83
C ALA A 93 -54.93 3.30 -37.04
N SER A 94 -55.40 3.61 -38.26
CA SER A 94 -54.83 3.07 -39.51
C SER A 94 -53.32 3.39 -39.58
N ALA A 95 -52.50 2.39 -39.92
CA ALA A 95 -51.04 2.52 -39.91
C ALA A 95 -50.54 3.42 -41.05
N THR A 96 -50.44 4.73 -40.80
CA THR A 96 -49.88 5.70 -41.75
C THR A 96 -48.37 5.91 -41.49
N TYR A 97 -47.65 6.41 -42.49
CA TYR A 97 -46.25 6.82 -42.30
C TYR A 97 -46.08 7.87 -41.20
N SER A 98 -47.06 8.75 -41.01
CA SER A 98 -47.07 9.73 -39.91
C SER A 98 -47.16 9.05 -38.54
N ASN A 99 -47.96 7.99 -38.40
CA ASN A 99 -48.10 7.26 -37.14
C ASN A 99 -46.80 6.53 -36.78
N TYR A 100 -46.15 5.88 -37.75
CA TYR A 100 -44.83 5.27 -37.54
C TYR A 100 -43.76 6.31 -37.20
N ALA A 101 -43.75 7.46 -37.88
CA ALA A 101 -42.80 8.54 -37.60
C ALA A 101 -42.96 9.08 -36.17
N HIS A 102 -44.20 9.25 -35.71
CA HIS A 102 -44.49 9.66 -34.33
C HIS A 102 -44.06 8.59 -33.31
N GLU A 103 -44.35 7.32 -33.55
CA GLU A 103 -43.95 6.22 -32.66
C GLU A 103 -42.42 6.09 -32.54
N ILE A 104 -41.69 6.20 -33.66
CA ILE A 104 -40.22 6.21 -33.67
C ILE A 104 -39.68 7.36 -32.82
N ALA A 105 -40.23 8.57 -33.02
CA ALA A 105 -39.77 9.75 -32.28
C ALA A 105 -40.04 9.62 -30.77
N GLU A 106 -41.20 9.10 -30.37
CA GLU A 106 -41.53 8.84 -28.95
C GLU A 106 -40.61 7.76 -28.34
N LEU A 107 -40.28 6.71 -29.08
CA LEU A 107 -39.35 5.68 -28.61
C LEU A 107 -37.95 6.26 -28.37
N TRP A 108 -37.43 7.09 -29.28
CA TRP A 108 -36.17 7.81 -29.04
C TRP A 108 -36.27 8.81 -27.90
N LEU A 109 -37.41 9.47 -27.70
CA LEU A 109 -37.63 10.34 -26.53
C LEU A 109 -37.71 9.57 -25.20
N SER A 110 -38.07 8.29 -25.23
CA SER A 110 -38.13 7.45 -24.03
C SER A 110 -36.75 6.91 -23.61
N ASN A 111 -35.80 6.82 -24.54
CA ASN A 111 -34.43 6.37 -24.31
C ASN A 111 -33.50 7.56 -24.01
N VAL A 112 -32.79 7.53 -22.89
CA VAL A 112 -32.00 8.69 -22.45
C VAL A 112 -30.87 9.04 -23.43
N PRO A 113 -30.00 8.09 -23.88
CA PRO A 113 -29.04 8.34 -24.94
C PRO A 113 -29.65 8.96 -26.22
N ASP A 114 -30.73 8.38 -26.74
CA ASP A 114 -31.31 8.83 -28.01
C ASP A 114 -31.96 10.22 -27.88
N LYS A 115 -32.68 10.45 -26.77
CA LYS A 115 -33.25 11.75 -26.40
C LYS A 115 -32.18 12.83 -26.28
N SER A 116 -30.98 12.46 -25.84
CA SER A 116 -29.88 13.40 -25.64
C SER A 116 -29.39 13.97 -26.98
N ASN A 117 -29.30 13.13 -28.02
CA ASN A 117 -28.98 13.58 -29.37
C ASN A 117 -30.07 14.49 -29.95
N LEU A 118 -31.35 14.12 -29.76
CA LEU A 118 -32.48 14.91 -30.25
C LEU A 118 -32.57 16.31 -29.66
N ASN A 119 -32.08 16.53 -28.43
CA ASN A 119 -32.15 17.83 -27.75
C ASN A 119 -30.85 18.65 -27.83
N SER A 120 -29.81 18.17 -28.49
CA SER A 120 -28.56 18.89 -28.66
C SER A 120 -28.74 20.12 -29.58
N ASP A 121 -28.23 21.27 -29.14
CA ASP A 121 -28.16 22.51 -29.94
C ASP A 121 -27.02 22.51 -30.95
N GLU A 122 -26.07 21.57 -30.81
CA GLU A 122 -24.85 21.55 -31.63
C GLU A 122 -25.06 20.83 -32.95
N TYR A 123 -26.00 19.89 -33.01
CA TYR A 123 -26.36 19.24 -34.26
C TYR A 123 -27.15 20.21 -35.14
N ALA A 124 -26.60 20.45 -36.34
CA ALA A 124 -27.20 21.30 -37.35
C ALA A 124 -27.75 20.48 -38.53
N ILE A 125 -27.19 19.30 -38.77
CA ILE A 125 -27.55 18.43 -39.90
C ILE A 125 -27.87 17.01 -39.42
N SER A 126 -28.67 16.28 -40.18
CA SER A 126 -29.04 14.91 -39.86
C SER A 126 -29.49 14.15 -41.11
N ALA A 127 -29.51 12.82 -41.05
CA ALA A 127 -30.18 11.98 -42.03
C ALA A 127 -30.81 10.77 -41.34
N VAL A 128 -31.92 10.28 -41.89
CA VAL A 128 -32.63 9.09 -41.42
C VAL A 128 -32.64 8.06 -42.55
N SER A 129 -32.30 6.81 -42.25
CA SER A 129 -32.38 5.67 -43.16
C SER A 129 -33.17 4.54 -42.53
N ILE A 130 -34.00 3.87 -43.33
CA ILE A 130 -34.79 2.72 -42.89
C ILE A 130 -34.51 1.51 -43.77
N LYS A 131 -34.32 0.34 -43.14
CA LYS A 131 -34.17 -0.93 -43.84
C LYS A 131 -35.10 -1.99 -43.27
N LEU A 132 -35.92 -2.60 -44.12
CA LEU A 132 -36.71 -3.77 -43.77
C LEU A 132 -35.85 -5.03 -43.84
N ASN A 133 -35.88 -5.83 -42.78
CA ASN A 133 -35.51 -7.24 -42.86
C ASN A 133 -36.79 -8.06 -43.05
N GLU A 134 -36.97 -8.60 -44.25
CA GLU A 134 -38.16 -9.38 -44.64
C GLU A 134 -38.26 -10.72 -43.92
N THR A 135 -37.13 -11.29 -43.48
CA THR A 135 -37.14 -12.56 -42.73
C THR A 135 -37.57 -12.37 -41.28
N MET A 136 -37.24 -11.23 -40.69
CA MET A 136 -37.56 -10.89 -39.30
C MET A 136 -38.84 -10.06 -39.17
N ASP A 137 -39.50 -9.71 -40.28
CA ASP A 137 -40.58 -8.72 -40.33
C ASP A 137 -40.27 -7.48 -39.48
N THR A 138 -39.06 -6.93 -39.61
CA THR A 138 -38.56 -5.87 -38.71
C THR A 138 -37.95 -4.73 -39.49
N LEU A 139 -38.36 -3.49 -39.18
CA LEU A 139 -37.75 -2.26 -39.67
C LEU A 139 -36.59 -1.87 -38.79
N PHE A 140 -35.41 -1.70 -39.36
CA PHE A 140 -34.25 -1.09 -38.73
C PHE A 140 -34.18 0.38 -39.15
N VAL A 141 -34.25 1.27 -38.17
CA VAL A 141 -34.25 2.72 -38.35
C VAL A 141 -32.95 3.27 -37.78
N VAL A 142 -32.21 4.03 -38.58
CA VAL A 142 -30.98 4.68 -38.17
C VAL A 142 -31.11 6.17 -38.46
N GLN A 143 -30.80 7.00 -37.46
CA GLN A 143 -30.64 8.43 -37.63
C GLN A 143 -29.22 8.83 -37.27
N VAL A 144 -28.56 9.55 -38.17
CA VAL A 144 -27.23 10.13 -37.96
C VAL A 144 -27.37 11.64 -37.81
N PHE A 145 -26.60 12.23 -36.90
CA PHE A 145 -26.56 13.67 -36.62
C PHE A 145 -25.14 14.20 -36.87
N GLY A 146 -25.01 15.42 -37.38
CA GLY A 146 -23.72 16.08 -37.60
C GLY A 146 -23.68 17.48 -36.99
N ALA A 147 -22.60 17.75 -36.27
CA ALA A 147 -22.22 19.06 -35.74
C ALA A 147 -20.90 19.50 -36.38
N PRO A 148 -20.93 20.41 -37.38
CA PRO A 148 -19.72 20.92 -38.01
C PRO A 148 -18.79 21.61 -37.01
N ILE A 149 -17.50 21.27 -37.03
CA ILE A 149 -16.46 21.96 -36.22
C ILE A 149 -15.70 23.03 -37.01
N ALA A 150 -15.86 23.04 -38.33
CA ALA A 150 -15.40 24.06 -39.25
C ALA A 150 -16.55 24.55 -40.13
N ASP A 151 -16.27 25.53 -40.99
CA ASP A 151 -17.22 25.96 -42.00
C ASP A 151 -17.56 24.79 -42.92
N TYR A 152 -18.81 24.33 -42.87
CA TYR A 152 -19.25 23.18 -43.65
C TYR A 152 -20.26 23.59 -44.71
N GLU A 153 -20.05 23.13 -45.93
CA GLU A 153 -21.03 23.28 -46.99
C GLU A 153 -22.00 22.11 -46.93
N TYR A 154 -23.21 22.41 -46.46
CA TYR A 154 -24.32 21.47 -46.44
C TYR A 154 -24.58 20.87 -47.84
N VAL A 155 -24.51 19.54 -47.96
CA VAL A 155 -24.70 18.83 -49.23
C VAL A 155 -26.09 18.18 -49.25
N ARG A 156 -26.96 18.68 -50.13
CA ARG A 156 -28.30 18.10 -50.32
C ARG A 156 -28.62 17.94 -51.80
N SER A 157 -28.93 16.71 -52.18
CA SER A 157 -29.46 16.40 -53.51
C SER A 157 -30.93 16.01 -53.45
N LYS A 158 -31.70 16.42 -54.46
CA LYS A 158 -33.10 15.97 -54.66
C LYS A 158 -33.19 14.44 -54.82
N THR A 159 -32.12 13.79 -55.28
CA THR A 159 -32.03 12.33 -55.41
C THR A 159 -31.89 11.66 -54.05
N SER A 160 -31.10 12.21 -53.13
CA SER A 160 -30.97 11.73 -51.75
C SER A 160 -32.24 11.97 -50.92
N PHE A 161 -32.94 13.10 -51.14
CA PHE A 161 -34.12 13.50 -50.34
C PHE A 161 -35.34 13.84 -51.21
N PRO A 162 -35.94 12.86 -51.92
CA PRO A 162 -36.98 13.11 -52.92
C PRO A 162 -38.31 13.63 -52.35
N TYR A 163 -38.54 13.49 -51.04
CA TYR A 163 -39.79 13.88 -50.38
C TYR A 163 -39.66 15.13 -49.49
N SER A 164 -38.47 15.73 -49.42
CA SER A 164 -38.21 16.86 -48.53
C SER A 164 -38.87 18.15 -49.05
N THR A 165 -39.58 18.86 -48.16
CA THR A 165 -40.34 20.08 -48.46
C THR A 165 -39.49 21.36 -48.49
N LEU A 166 -38.19 21.26 -48.18
CA LEU A 166 -37.24 22.37 -48.27
C LEU A 166 -36.95 22.69 -49.75
N ASP A 167 -36.98 23.94 -50.19
CA ASP A 167 -36.82 24.31 -51.60
C ASP A 167 -35.41 24.03 -52.17
N GLY A 168 -35.33 23.14 -53.17
CA GLY A 168 -34.22 22.97 -54.14
C GLY A 168 -32.86 22.47 -53.61
N ASN A 169 -31.94 22.14 -54.54
CA ASN A 169 -30.51 21.91 -54.26
C ASN A 169 -29.87 23.24 -53.81
N LYS A 170 -30.11 23.68 -52.58
CA LYS A 170 -29.43 24.83 -51.98
C LYS A 170 -28.28 24.30 -51.12
N SER A 171 -27.06 24.72 -51.45
CA SER A 171 -25.97 24.67 -50.48
C SER A 171 -26.09 25.87 -49.54
N MET A 172 -25.95 25.62 -48.25
CA MET A 172 -25.89 26.66 -47.21
C MET A 172 -24.60 26.42 -46.44
N ARG A 173 -23.76 27.45 -46.35
CA ARG A 173 -22.55 27.38 -45.52
C ARG A 173 -22.95 27.51 -44.07
N LEU A 174 -22.79 26.45 -43.30
CA LEU A 174 -22.89 26.49 -41.85
C LEU A 174 -21.61 27.15 -41.35
N LEU A 175 -21.73 28.39 -40.86
CA LEU A 175 -20.59 29.17 -40.39
C LEU A 175 -20.24 28.77 -38.97
N ALA A 176 -18.94 28.59 -38.71
CA ALA A 176 -18.43 28.43 -37.36
C ALA A 176 -18.76 29.69 -36.50
N PRO A 177 -18.99 29.54 -35.19
CA PRO A 177 -19.27 30.66 -34.32
C PRO A 177 -18.13 31.70 -34.34
N LYS A 178 -18.50 32.99 -34.42
CA LYS A 178 -17.53 34.10 -34.42
C LYS A 178 -17.02 34.39 -33.00
N ILE A 179 -16.08 33.58 -32.54
CA ILE A 179 -15.48 33.70 -31.20
C ILE A 179 -14.41 34.79 -31.20
N LYS A 180 -14.43 35.69 -30.20
CA LYS A 180 -13.43 36.75 -30.03
C LYS A 180 -12.36 36.33 -29.04
N SER A 181 -11.08 36.40 -29.45
CA SER A 181 -9.96 36.15 -28.54
C SER A 181 -9.87 37.20 -27.41
N PRO A 182 -9.58 36.79 -26.17
CA PRO A 182 -9.36 37.71 -25.07
C PRO A 182 -8.14 38.61 -25.33
N LYS A 183 -8.32 39.93 -25.22
CA LYS A 183 -7.20 40.89 -25.37
C LYS A 183 -6.35 41.03 -24.11
N LYS A 184 -6.87 40.64 -22.93
CA LYS A 184 -6.20 40.72 -21.62
C LYS A 184 -6.61 39.54 -20.76
N TYR A 185 -5.65 38.95 -20.05
CA TYR A 185 -5.90 37.88 -19.08
C TYR A 185 -5.86 38.42 -17.63
N PRO A 186 -6.46 37.71 -16.67
CA PRO A 186 -6.37 38.05 -15.25
C PRO A 186 -4.94 38.32 -14.77
N TYR A 187 -4.81 39.16 -13.74
CA TYR A 187 -3.52 39.57 -13.14
C TYR A 187 -2.54 40.26 -14.09
N GLY A 188 -3.03 40.75 -15.23
CA GLY A 188 -2.23 41.46 -16.22
C GLY A 188 -1.27 40.55 -16.99
N ILE A 189 -1.59 39.26 -17.07
CA ILE A 189 -0.85 38.30 -17.87
C ILE A 189 -1.18 38.52 -19.35
N LYS A 190 -0.16 38.34 -20.20
CA LYS A 190 -0.24 38.56 -21.65
C LYS A 190 0.12 37.30 -22.42
N THR A 191 -0.28 37.26 -23.68
CA THR A 191 0.17 36.24 -24.62
C THR A 191 1.65 36.46 -24.98
N PRO A 192 2.42 35.38 -25.21
CA PRO A 192 3.74 35.50 -25.83
C PRO A 192 3.59 36.08 -27.24
N GLN A 193 4.49 36.98 -27.63
CA GLN A 193 4.48 37.66 -28.93
C GLN A 193 5.72 37.33 -29.76
N ARG A 194 6.81 36.93 -29.10
CA ARG A 194 8.09 36.58 -29.73
C ARG A 194 8.60 35.27 -29.16
N PHE A 195 9.41 34.54 -29.93
CA PHE A 195 10.07 33.32 -29.45
C PHE A 195 10.87 33.52 -28.15
N SER A 196 11.48 34.70 -27.98
CA SER A 196 12.23 35.06 -26.77
C SER A 196 11.37 35.16 -25.51
N ASP A 197 10.05 35.33 -25.64
CA ASP A 197 9.11 35.33 -24.51
C ASP A 197 9.00 33.93 -23.88
N CYS A 198 9.17 32.87 -24.69
CA CYS A 198 9.24 31.49 -24.21
C CYS A 198 10.15 30.60 -25.10
N PRO A 199 11.48 30.60 -24.84
CA PRO A 199 12.44 29.80 -25.61
C PRO A 199 12.25 28.29 -25.41
N LYS A 200 12.45 27.49 -26.47
CA LYS A 200 12.39 26.01 -26.46
C LYS A 200 13.10 25.32 -25.27
N PRO A 201 14.32 25.73 -24.86
CA PRO A 201 15.00 25.12 -23.70
C PRO A 201 14.20 25.23 -22.39
N THR A 202 13.34 26.24 -22.26
CA THR A 202 12.48 26.45 -21.09
C THR A 202 11.43 25.35 -20.97
N LYS A 203 10.81 24.96 -22.09
CA LYS A 203 9.83 23.87 -22.13
C LYS A 203 10.48 22.55 -21.75
N LYS A 204 11.66 22.25 -22.30
CA LYS A 204 12.43 21.03 -21.99
C LYS A 204 12.74 20.91 -20.49
N ARG A 205 13.22 22.00 -19.86
CA ARG A 205 13.51 22.01 -18.41
C ARG A 205 12.31 21.69 -17.54
N TRP A 206 11.11 22.14 -17.93
CA TRP A 206 9.88 21.85 -17.18
C TRP A 206 9.41 20.41 -17.36
N MET A 207 9.65 19.80 -18.52
CA MET A 207 9.28 18.40 -18.79
C MET A 207 10.23 17.38 -18.13
N GLU A 208 11.41 17.79 -17.69
CA GLU A 208 12.41 16.92 -17.04
C GLU A 208 12.31 16.91 -15.51
N VAL A 209 11.36 17.66 -14.94
CA VAL A 209 11.23 17.84 -13.50
C VAL A 209 10.23 16.84 -12.96
N ASP A 210 10.69 16.11 -11.95
CA ASP A 210 9.85 15.26 -11.14
C ASP A 210 9.07 16.12 -10.12
N ALA A 211 7.83 16.43 -10.48
CA ALA A 211 6.93 17.27 -9.72
C ALA A 211 5.48 16.84 -9.93
N SER A 212 4.61 17.21 -8.99
CA SER A 212 3.18 16.97 -9.09
C SER A 212 2.37 18.16 -8.58
N LEU A 213 1.11 18.25 -8.98
CA LEU A 213 0.17 19.26 -8.50
C LEU A 213 -0.95 18.58 -7.72
N THR A 214 -1.07 18.91 -6.44
CA THR A 214 -2.10 18.37 -5.55
C THR A 214 -3.09 19.46 -5.19
N ILE A 215 -4.38 19.15 -5.37
CA ILE A 215 -5.49 20.03 -5.00
C ILE A 215 -6.21 19.39 -3.82
N THR A 216 -6.15 20.03 -2.66
CA THR A 216 -6.94 19.66 -1.48
C THR A 216 -8.17 20.55 -1.40
N ARG A 217 -9.09 20.24 -0.47
CA ARG A 217 -10.27 21.09 -0.20
C ARG A 217 -9.89 22.53 0.17
N ASP A 218 -8.74 22.75 0.79
CA ASP A 218 -8.33 24.06 1.31
C ASP A 218 -7.21 24.74 0.51
N LYS A 219 -6.35 23.97 -0.18
CA LYS A 219 -5.09 24.47 -0.75
C LYS A 219 -4.74 23.84 -2.10
N MET A 220 -4.05 24.63 -2.90
CA MET A 220 -3.38 24.16 -4.12
C MET A 220 -1.89 24.07 -3.82
N LEU A 221 -1.32 22.88 -3.97
CA LEU A 221 0.04 22.55 -3.55
C LEU A 221 0.83 21.99 -4.73
N PHE A 222 1.99 22.58 -4.99
CA PHE A 222 2.94 22.10 -5.99
C PHE A 222 4.06 21.34 -5.30
N CYS A 223 4.15 20.05 -5.59
CA CYS A 223 5.10 19.12 -5.04
C CYS A 223 6.38 19.09 -5.89
N VAL A 224 7.55 19.19 -5.25
CA VAL A 224 8.84 18.89 -5.89
C VAL A 224 9.70 18.04 -4.97
N TYR A 225 10.26 16.95 -5.48
CA TYR A 225 11.05 16.02 -4.67
C TYR A 225 12.47 16.54 -4.38
N GLU A 226 13.04 17.30 -5.31
CA GLU A 226 14.33 17.98 -5.12
C GLU A 226 14.16 19.49 -4.96
N LEU A 227 14.23 19.96 -3.71
CA LEU A 227 13.98 21.36 -3.34
C LEU A 227 14.80 22.39 -4.15
N ASN A 228 16.01 22.03 -4.58
CA ASN A 228 16.88 22.92 -5.36
C ASN A 228 16.53 22.98 -6.85
N GLN A 229 15.77 22.02 -7.39
CA GLN A 229 15.35 22.04 -8.80
C GLN A 229 14.41 23.21 -9.09
N VAL A 230 13.58 23.62 -8.12
CA VAL A 230 12.65 24.76 -8.22
C VAL A 230 13.32 26.06 -8.69
N ARG A 231 14.58 26.31 -8.29
CA ARG A 231 15.31 27.50 -8.71
C ARG A 231 15.59 27.53 -10.21
N ARG A 232 15.72 26.36 -10.84
CA ARG A 232 16.02 26.22 -12.27
C ARG A 232 14.84 26.63 -13.16
N PHE A 233 13.63 26.75 -12.60
CA PHE A 233 12.43 27.10 -13.34
C PHE A 233 12.40 28.59 -13.70
N PHE A 234 12.89 29.45 -12.82
CA PHE A 234 12.72 30.90 -12.92
C PHE A 234 13.99 31.58 -13.44
N SER A 235 13.87 32.30 -14.56
CA SER A 235 14.99 33.08 -15.13
C SER A 235 15.06 34.49 -14.55
N GLY A 236 13.93 35.08 -14.18
CA GLY A 236 13.80 36.45 -13.70
C GLY A 236 12.88 36.60 -12.48
N PRO A 237 12.85 37.79 -11.85
CA PRO A 237 12.04 38.04 -10.65
C PRO A 237 10.53 38.15 -10.91
N LYS A 238 10.14 38.40 -12.17
CA LYS A 238 8.73 38.46 -12.62
C LYS A 238 8.21 37.12 -13.14
N ASP A 239 8.99 36.06 -12.97
CA ASP A 239 8.60 34.71 -13.33
C ASP A 239 7.87 34.07 -12.15
N GLY A 240 6.91 33.21 -12.42
CA GLY A 240 6.07 32.64 -11.38
C GLY A 240 5.23 31.48 -11.87
N LEU A 241 4.43 30.93 -10.97
CA LEU A 241 3.52 29.81 -11.23
C LEU A 241 2.08 30.26 -11.01
N ALA A 242 1.17 29.83 -11.87
CA ALA A 242 -0.26 30.01 -11.64
C ALA A 242 -0.99 28.70 -11.92
N VAL A 243 -1.93 28.36 -11.02
CA VAL A 243 -2.84 27.25 -11.24
C VAL A 243 -4.02 27.77 -12.05
N GLU A 244 -4.40 27.06 -13.08
CA GLU A 244 -5.66 27.22 -13.77
C GLU A 244 -6.62 26.13 -13.29
N LEU A 245 -7.83 26.55 -12.91
CA LEU A 245 -8.91 25.69 -12.47
C LEU A 245 -9.96 25.58 -13.56
N ILE A 246 -10.15 24.36 -14.07
CA ILE A 246 -11.13 24.02 -15.09
C ILE A 246 -12.22 23.21 -14.39
N SER A 247 -13.47 23.49 -14.71
CA SER A 247 -14.63 22.81 -14.10
C SER A 247 -15.61 22.40 -15.18
N PHE A 248 -16.53 21.52 -14.84
CA PHE A 248 -17.65 21.25 -15.72
C PHE A 248 -18.47 22.53 -16.01
N GLU A 249 -18.80 23.32 -14.98
CA GLU A 249 -19.69 24.49 -15.09
C GLU A 249 -19.14 25.60 -16.01
N ASN A 250 -17.83 25.82 -16.04
CA ASN A 250 -17.26 26.92 -16.82
C ASN A 250 -16.94 26.56 -18.28
N GLN A 251 -16.90 25.28 -18.65
CA GLN A 251 -16.43 24.86 -19.99
C GLN A 251 -17.28 23.80 -20.68
N PHE A 252 -18.03 23.00 -19.91
CA PHE A 252 -18.72 21.82 -20.40
C PHE A 252 -20.18 21.80 -19.96
N ASN A 253 -20.73 22.96 -19.61
CA ASN A 253 -22.08 23.09 -19.10
C ASN A 253 -23.14 22.60 -20.11
N CYS A 254 -24.33 22.31 -19.59
CA CYS A 254 -25.41 21.70 -20.35
C CYS A 254 -26.26 22.70 -21.17
N ASP A 255 -25.89 23.98 -21.20
CA ASP A 255 -26.67 25.04 -21.86
C ASP A 255 -26.20 25.34 -23.30
N GLY A 256 -25.21 24.60 -23.81
CA GLY A 256 -24.73 24.69 -25.19
C GLY A 256 -23.85 25.91 -25.50
N LYS A 257 -23.52 26.74 -24.49
CA LYS A 257 -22.70 27.96 -24.68
C LYS A 257 -21.20 27.70 -24.71
N ASN A 258 -20.77 26.49 -24.43
CA ASN A 258 -19.36 26.06 -24.45
C ASN A 258 -18.68 26.31 -25.81
N VAL A 259 -19.41 26.11 -26.93
CA VAL A 259 -18.89 26.31 -28.30
C VAL A 259 -18.72 27.80 -28.62
N GLU A 260 -19.34 28.70 -27.86
CA GLU A 260 -19.27 30.16 -28.07
C GLU A 260 -18.18 30.86 -27.22
N GLN A 261 -17.51 30.12 -26.34
CA GLN A 261 -16.49 30.67 -25.44
C GLN A 261 -15.07 30.45 -25.97
N ALA A 262 -14.22 31.48 -25.87
CA ALA A 262 -12.81 31.36 -26.22
C ALA A 262 -12.07 30.45 -25.23
N ASN A 263 -11.50 29.36 -25.71
CA ASN A 263 -10.73 28.39 -24.93
C ASN A 263 -9.49 27.93 -25.72
N THR A 264 -8.68 27.03 -25.16
CA THR A 264 -7.47 26.53 -25.86
C THR A 264 -7.81 25.58 -27.00
N ARG A 265 -8.91 24.84 -26.88
CA ARG A 265 -9.35 23.80 -27.81
C ARG A 265 -9.83 24.37 -29.14
N ASN A 266 -10.50 25.52 -29.11
CA ASN A 266 -10.86 26.27 -30.31
C ASN A 266 -9.81 27.31 -30.73
N GLY A 267 -8.64 27.35 -30.07
CA GLY A 267 -7.52 28.22 -30.44
C GLY A 267 -7.71 29.72 -30.16
N PHE A 268 -8.85 30.12 -29.57
CA PHE A 268 -9.14 31.53 -29.32
C PHE A 268 -8.61 32.05 -27.97
N SER A 269 -8.13 31.17 -27.07
CA SER A 269 -7.60 31.55 -25.76
C SER A 269 -6.40 30.68 -25.31
N TYR A 270 -5.59 31.18 -24.37
CA TYR A 270 -4.55 30.42 -23.65
C TYR A 270 -5.06 29.76 -22.36
N LEU A 271 -6.33 29.96 -22.03
CA LEU A 271 -6.99 29.38 -20.86
C LEU A 271 -8.26 28.67 -21.29
N ASP A 272 -8.50 27.53 -20.66
CA ASP A 272 -9.79 26.85 -20.60
C ASP A 272 -10.56 27.20 -19.33
N GLY A 273 -9.94 27.83 -18.32
CA GLY A 273 -10.54 27.94 -17.01
C GLY A 273 -10.22 29.22 -16.26
N ARG A 274 -10.51 29.18 -14.96
CA ARG A 274 -10.22 30.28 -14.05
C ARG A 274 -8.74 30.24 -13.67
N LEU A 275 -7.99 31.25 -14.10
CA LEU A 275 -6.63 31.45 -13.64
C LEU A 275 -6.60 31.96 -12.20
N MET A 276 -5.82 31.29 -11.36
CA MET A 276 -5.58 31.69 -9.97
C MET A 276 -4.43 32.67 -9.88
N LYS A 277 -4.36 33.41 -8.77
CA LYS A 277 -3.33 34.42 -8.54
C LYS A 277 -1.92 33.80 -8.69
N PRO A 278 -1.04 34.35 -9.52
CA PRO A 278 0.31 33.83 -9.68
C PRO A 278 1.14 33.97 -8.39
N VAL A 279 1.94 32.96 -8.12
CA VAL A 279 2.98 32.99 -7.09
C VAL A 279 4.33 33.33 -7.74
N TYR A 280 4.79 34.53 -7.43
CA TYR A 280 6.13 35.10 -7.58
C TYR A 280 7.31 34.16 -7.28
N ARG A 281 8.38 34.13 -8.10
CA ARG A 281 9.69 33.57 -7.73
C ARG A 281 10.13 33.94 -6.30
N ASN A 282 9.96 35.21 -5.89
CA ASN A 282 10.37 35.66 -4.56
C ASN A 282 9.58 34.97 -3.43
N GLU A 283 8.29 34.72 -3.64
CA GLU A 283 7.45 34.02 -2.67
C GLU A 283 7.75 32.51 -2.65
N ILE A 284 8.03 31.92 -3.82
CA ILE A 284 8.49 30.53 -3.92
C ILE A 284 9.83 30.34 -3.21
N GLU A 285 10.79 31.26 -3.40
CA GLU A 285 12.09 31.21 -2.73
C GLU A 285 11.96 31.36 -1.21
N LYS A 286 11.02 32.20 -0.73
CA LYS A 286 10.71 32.29 0.70
C LYS A 286 10.22 30.95 1.24
N GLN A 287 9.24 30.32 0.59
CA GLN A 287 8.74 29.01 1.00
C GLN A 287 9.83 27.93 0.95
N ARG A 288 10.73 27.99 -0.05
CA ARG A 288 11.87 27.08 -0.19
C ARG A 288 12.80 27.14 1.04
N LEU A 289 13.11 28.35 1.50
CA LEU A 289 13.94 28.56 2.69
C LEU A 289 13.28 28.00 3.95
N GLU A 290 11.97 28.21 4.12
CA GLU A 290 11.20 27.66 5.25
C GLU A 290 11.17 26.12 5.23
N LEU A 291 11.03 25.50 4.05
CA LEU A 291 11.07 24.04 3.88
C LEU A 291 12.46 23.47 4.18
N GLN A 292 13.52 24.16 3.73
CA GLN A 292 14.91 23.77 4.00
C GLN A 292 15.22 23.78 5.50
N GLU A 293 14.75 24.80 6.23
CA GLU A 293 14.93 24.89 7.68
C GLU A 293 14.19 23.76 8.41
N LYS A 294 12.96 23.44 8.01
CA LYS A 294 12.20 22.32 8.59
C LYS A 294 12.89 20.97 8.37
N ALA A 295 13.39 20.73 7.15
CA ALA A 295 14.13 19.51 6.83
C ALA A 295 15.40 19.36 7.68
N SER A 296 16.12 20.46 7.95
CA SER A 296 17.32 20.43 8.80
C SER A 296 17.05 20.06 10.27
N LYS A 297 15.83 20.29 10.76
CA LYS A 297 15.39 19.97 12.13
C LYS A 297 14.85 18.56 12.27
N GLN A 298 14.43 17.91 11.17
CA GLN A 298 13.96 16.53 11.16
C GLN A 298 15.11 15.59 10.77
N LYS A 299 15.67 14.85 11.74
CA LYS A 299 16.50 13.66 11.44
C LYS A 299 15.57 12.55 10.93
N SER A 300 15.26 12.55 9.64
CA SER A 300 14.52 11.44 9.02
C SER A 300 15.51 10.34 8.59
N ASN A 301 15.30 9.13 9.11
CA ASN A 301 15.88 7.90 8.58
C ASN A 301 15.06 7.33 7.40
N SER A 302 14.03 8.04 6.91
CA SER A 302 13.20 7.55 5.79
C SER A 302 13.93 7.72 4.46
N GLU A 303 14.08 6.61 3.73
CA GLU A 303 14.72 6.58 2.40
C GLU A 303 13.81 7.10 1.27
N GLU A 304 12.51 7.30 1.53
CA GLU A 304 11.61 7.95 0.57
C GLU A 304 11.94 9.44 0.45
N LYS A 305 12.12 9.89 -0.80
CA LYS A 305 12.21 11.33 -1.09
C LYS A 305 10.88 11.97 -0.69
N ASN A 306 10.91 12.72 0.41
CA ASN A 306 9.74 13.48 0.82
C ASN A 306 9.45 14.59 -0.17
N CYS A 307 8.22 14.59 -0.68
CA CYS A 307 7.70 15.66 -1.50
C CYS A 307 7.73 17.00 -0.74
N ASN A 308 8.33 18.03 -1.35
CA ASN A 308 8.33 19.39 -0.80
C ASN A 308 7.16 20.18 -1.39
N TYR A 309 6.16 20.48 -0.56
CA TYR A 309 4.94 21.16 -1.00
C TYR A 309 5.07 22.69 -0.94
N PHE A 310 5.03 23.32 -2.10
CA PHE A 310 4.90 24.76 -2.27
C PHE A 310 3.42 25.13 -2.37
N LYS A 311 2.96 26.04 -1.51
CA LYS A 311 1.59 26.55 -1.54
C LYS A 311 1.43 27.55 -2.68
N LEU A 312 0.54 27.23 -3.62
CA LEU A 312 0.19 28.08 -4.76
C LEU A 312 -1.09 28.90 -4.56
N GLY A 313 -1.86 28.61 -3.51
CA GLY A 313 -3.05 29.39 -3.16
C GLY A 313 -4.06 28.60 -2.32
N LYS A 314 -5.25 29.17 -2.14
CA LYS A 314 -6.41 28.48 -1.56
C LYS A 314 -7.27 27.88 -2.67
N THR A 315 -7.75 26.67 -2.47
CA THR A 315 -8.75 26.07 -3.36
C THR A 315 -10.09 26.79 -3.14
N PRO A 316 -10.83 27.14 -4.21
CA PRO A 316 -12.19 27.67 -4.06
C PRO A 316 -13.10 26.66 -3.35
N GLU A 317 -14.06 27.16 -2.59
CA GLU A 317 -15.04 26.35 -1.87
C GLU A 317 -15.80 25.43 -2.85
N ASN A 318 -16.03 24.18 -2.43
CA ASN A 318 -16.71 23.12 -3.17
C ASN A 318 -16.12 22.74 -4.54
N PHE A 319 -14.96 23.29 -4.94
CA PHE A 319 -14.36 23.02 -6.26
C PHE A 319 -14.03 21.53 -6.46
N THR A 320 -13.59 20.86 -5.39
CA THR A 320 -13.21 19.44 -5.43
C THR A 320 -14.41 18.48 -5.42
N ASP A 321 -15.61 19.00 -5.18
CA ASP A 321 -16.82 18.17 -5.08
C ASP A 321 -17.45 17.91 -6.47
N TYR A 322 -17.00 18.64 -7.48
CA TYR A 322 -17.45 18.55 -8.88
C TYR A 322 -16.34 18.02 -9.80
N PRO A 323 -16.67 17.61 -11.03
CA PRO A 323 -15.65 17.32 -12.03
C PRO A 323 -14.80 18.58 -12.28
N TYR A 324 -13.49 18.43 -12.08
CA TYR A 324 -12.52 19.51 -12.24
C TYR A 324 -11.30 19.03 -12.99
N GLU A 325 -10.55 19.93 -13.62
CA GLU A 325 -9.18 19.71 -14.07
C GLU A 325 -8.32 20.88 -13.61
N VAL A 326 -7.01 20.64 -13.53
CA VAL A 326 -6.06 21.68 -13.17
C VAL A 326 -4.88 21.68 -14.11
N LYS A 327 -4.44 22.88 -14.47
CA LYS A 327 -3.23 23.10 -15.26
C LYS A 327 -2.29 24.01 -14.51
N LEU A 328 -1.00 23.75 -14.62
CA LEU A 328 0.03 24.63 -14.09
C LEU A 328 0.62 25.46 -15.21
N HIS A 329 0.53 26.78 -15.05
CA HIS A 329 1.14 27.75 -15.95
C HIS A 329 2.44 28.27 -15.37
N TYR A 330 3.54 28.00 -16.07
CA TYR A 330 4.77 28.76 -15.89
C TYR A 330 4.64 30.11 -16.61
N ILE A 331 4.68 31.17 -15.82
CA ILE A 331 4.61 32.55 -16.27
C ILE A 331 6.02 33.11 -16.31
N ARG A 332 6.43 33.64 -17.47
CA ARG A 332 7.73 34.30 -17.64
C ARG A 332 7.49 35.78 -17.95
N ASN A 333 8.03 36.67 -17.12
CA ASN A 333 7.86 38.13 -17.25
C ASN A 333 6.39 38.56 -17.54
N LYS A 334 5.44 38.01 -16.77
CA LYS A 334 3.98 38.22 -16.94
C LYS A 334 3.40 37.77 -18.29
N LYS A 335 4.03 36.80 -18.96
CA LYS A 335 3.48 36.15 -20.17
C LYS A 335 3.34 34.64 -19.94
N PHE A 336 2.35 34.02 -20.57
CA PHE A 336 2.28 32.56 -20.63
C PHE A 336 3.51 31.99 -21.34
N CYS A 337 4.06 30.89 -20.84
CA CYS A 337 5.23 30.25 -21.43
C CYS A 337 5.08 28.72 -21.51
N VAL A 338 4.98 28.03 -20.38
CA VAL A 338 4.78 26.57 -20.36
C VAL A 338 3.48 26.26 -19.64
N GLN A 339 2.67 25.40 -20.25
CA GLN A 339 1.52 24.77 -19.63
C GLN A 339 1.89 23.33 -19.33
N VAL A 340 1.71 22.91 -18.09
CA VAL A 340 1.91 21.53 -17.65
C VAL A 340 0.58 20.99 -17.17
N GLU A 341 0.18 19.88 -17.76
CA GLU A 341 -0.96 19.07 -17.31
C GLU A 341 -0.37 17.94 -16.46
N PHE A 342 -0.90 17.77 -15.24
CA PHE A 342 -0.48 16.69 -14.36
C PHE A 342 -1.57 15.62 -14.39
N ASP A 343 -1.24 14.47 -14.98
CA ASP A 343 -2.13 13.32 -14.94
C ASP A 343 -2.15 12.75 -13.52
N LEU A 344 -3.35 12.64 -12.94
CA LEU A 344 -3.55 12.10 -11.60
C LEU A 344 -3.61 10.57 -11.68
N HIS A 345 -2.43 9.94 -11.82
CA HIS A 345 -2.21 8.51 -12.09
C HIS A 345 -3.09 7.56 -11.23
N CYS A 346 -3.70 6.54 -11.86
CA CYS A 346 -4.39 5.42 -11.17
C CYS A 346 -3.43 4.27 -10.80
N GLY A 347 -2.12 4.48 -10.91
CA GLY A 347 -1.14 3.43 -10.64
C GLY A 347 -1.04 3.08 -9.17
N GLU A 348 -0.86 1.80 -8.86
CA GLU A 348 -0.56 1.30 -7.51
C GLU A 348 0.70 0.42 -7.57
N LEU A 349 1.57 0.47 -6.57
CA LEU A 349 2.74 -0.42 -6.49
C LEU A 349 2.34 -1.80 -5.95
N LEU A 350 2.97 -2.86 -6.48
CA LEU A 350 2.77 -4.21 -5.95
C LEU A 350 3.50 -4.37 -4.63
N VAL A 351 2.83 -5.02 -3.68
CA VAL A 351 3.44 -5.54 -2.47
C VAL A 351 3.50 -7.06 -2.61
N TYR A 352 4.70 -7.62 -2.51
CA TYR A 352 4.92 -9.05 -2.63
C TYR A 352 5.64 -9.58 -1.40
N LYS A 353 5.06 -10.60 -0.78
CA LYS A 353 5.67 -11.32 0.33
C LYS A 353 6.01 -12.74 -0.16
N PRO A 354 7.28 -13.16 -0.12
CA PRO A 354 7.65 -14.52 -0.50
C PRO A 354 7.08 -15.51 0.52
N ALA A 355 7.09 -16.79 0.16
CA ALA A 355 6.80 -17.89 1.08
C ALA A 355 7.73 -17.82 2.30
N THR A 356 7.17 -18.14 3.48
CA THR A 356 7.92 -18.10 4.73
C THR A 356 9.14 -19.01 4.65
N LEU A 357 10.32 -18.43 4.83
CA LEU A 357 11.57 -19.15 4.88
C LEU A 357 11.81 -19.66 6.31
N PRO A 358 11.94 -20.98 6.52
CA PRO A 358 12.20 -21.51 7.85
C PRO A 358 13.58 -21.05 8.32
N VAL A 359 13.70 -20.62 9.57
CA VAL A 359 15.02 -20.46 10.19
C VAL A 359 15.64 -21.85 10.35
N LYS A 360 16.90 -22.00 9.92
CA LYS A 360 17.68 -23.23 10.07
C LYS A 360 18.32 -23.25 11.45
N TYR A 361 18.03 -24.28 12.23
CA TYR A 361 18.74 -24.50 13.48
C TYR A 361 18.94 -26.00 13.68
N THR A 362 20.21 -26.43 13.69
CA THR A 362 20.56 -27.83 13.93
C THR A 362 21.25 -27.94 15.29
N ILE A 363 20.71 -28.79 16.15
CA ILE A 363 21.34 -29.12 17.44
C ILE A 363 22.37 -30.22 17.17
N ASP A 364 23.65 -29.94 17.44
CA ASP A 364 24.71 -30.92 17.25
C ASP A 364 24.48 -32.17 18.10
N THR A 365 24.68 -33.34 17.49
CA THR A 365 24.56 -34.63 18.19
C THR A 365 25.81 -34.91 19.02
N VAL A 366 25.90 -34.27 20.19
CA VAL A 366 27.02 -34.44 21.13
C VAL A 366 26.63 -35.31 22.33
N LYS A 367 27.55 -36.18 22.77
CA LYS A 367 27.36 -37.00 23.97
C LYS A 367 27.90 -36.25 25.20
N TYR A 368 27.00 -35.86 26.10
CA TYR A 368 27.40 -35.29 27.38
C TYR A 368 27.79 -36.38 28.39
N VAL A 369 29.01 -36.26 28.91
CA VAL A 369 29.53 -37.06 30.04
C VAL A 369 30.04 -36.08 31.09
N PRO A 370 29.52 -36.07 32.33
CA PRO A 370 29.97 -35.17 33.38
C PRO A 370 31.48 -35.28 33.66
N VAL A 371 32.16 -34.14 33.87
CA VAL A 371 33.60 -34.12 34.21
C VAL A 371 33.86 -34.77 35.57
N SER A 372 32.95 -34.57 36.53
CA SER A 372 33.03 -35.14 37.87
C SER A 372 31.91 -36.15 38.10
N ARG A 373 32.21 -37.21 38.86
CA ARG A 373 31.19 -38.11 39.41
C ARG A 373 30.46 -37.51 40.61
N GLN A 374 30.89 -36.34 41.08
CA GLN A 374 30.32 -35.62 42.21
C GLN A 374 29.73 -34.29 41.77
N THR A 375 28.70 -33.85 42.47
CA THR A 375 28.09 -32.53 42.32
C THR A 375 27.69 -31.98 43.69
N SER A 376 27.18 -30.76 43.73
CA SER A 376 26.74 -30.12 44.96
C SER A 376 25.25 -29.80 44.93
N LEU A 377 24.53 -30.11 46.02
CA LEU A 377 23.16 -29.68 46.24
C LEU A 377 23.15 -28.68 47.39
N THR A 378 22.38 -27.60 47.26
CA THR A 378 22.29 -26.57 48.30
C THR A 378 20.86 -26.43 48.79
N VAL A 379 20.67 -26.40 50.11
CA VAL A 379 19.39 -26.16 50.77
C VAL A 379 19.56 -25.07 51.83
N ASP A 380 18.61 -24.14 51.89
CA ASP A 380 18.54 -23.15 52.96
C ASP A 380 17.56 -23.63 54.03
N VAL A 381 17.96 -23.58 55.30
CA VAL A 381 17.18 -24.09 56.42
C VAL A 381 17.00 -23.00 57.47
N GLY A 382 15.76 -22.72 57.84
CA GLY A 382 15.39 -21.76 58.87
C GLY A 382 15.44 -22.36 60.28
N PHE A 383 15.74 -21.53 61.29
CA PHE A 383 15.67 -21.92 62.69
C PHE A 383 14.90 -20.93 63.56
N GLU A 384 14.05 -21.47 64.42
CA GLU A 384 13.43 -20.69 65.48
C GLU A 384 14.43 -20.27 66.57
N LYS A 385 14.05 -19.25 67.36
CA LYS A 385 14.90 -18.75 68.44
C LYS A 385 15.19 -19.86 69.45
N ASN A 386 16.47 -20.10 69.74
CA ASN A 386 16.95 -21.14 70.66
C ASN A 386 16.58 -22.61 70.28
N ALA A 387 15.89 -22.85 69.17
CA ALA A 387 15.55 -24.20 68.72
C ALA A 387 16.77 -24.90 68.12
N VAL A 388 16.94 -26.19 68.37
CA VAL A 388 17.98 -27.02 67.74
C VAL A 388 17.43 -27.75 66.51
N GLU A 389 16.13 -28.04 66.52
CA GLU A 389 15.42 -28.67 65.42
C GLU A 389 15.28 -27.70 64.24
N PHE A 390 15.46 -28.25 63.04
CA PHE A 390 15.22 -27.55 61.79
C PHE A 390 13.78 -27.77 61.33
N ASN A 391 13.27 -26.87 60.50
CA ASN A 391 11.97 -27.06 59.88
C ASN A 391 12.03 -28.23 58.87
N GLY A 392 11.33 -29.32 59.15
CA GLY A 392 11.34 -30.52 58.31
C GLY A 392 10.87 -30.27 56.87
N ALA A 393 9.97 -29.29 56.67
CA ALA A 393 9.51 -28.89 55.34
C ALA A 393 10.65 -28.31 54.48
N ASP A 394 11.64 -27.65 55.09
CA ASP A 394 12.77 -27.05 54.36
C ASP A 394 13.68 -28.13 53.73
N MET A 395 13.64 -29.37 54.24
CA MET A 395 14.52 -30.47 53.87
C MET A 395 13.79 -31.69 53.28
N GLU A 396 12.46 -31.63 53.14
CA GLU A 396 11.63 -32.77 52.77
C GLU A 396 12.04 -33.39 51.43
N GLU A 397 12.21 -32.56 50.39
CA GLU A 397 12.61 -33.04 49.06
C GLU A 397 13.98 -33.75 49.11
N LEU A 398 14.95 -33.19 49.83
CA LEU A 398 16.27 -33.76 49.97
C LEU A 398 16.22 -35.14 50.65
N LEU A 399 15.46 -35.23 51.75
CA LEU A 399 15.32 -36.47 52.52
C LEU A 399 14.63 -37.57 51.72
N VAL A 400 13.61 -37.22 50.92
CA VAL A 400 12.95 -38.16 50.00
C VAL A 400 13.94 -38.70 48.96
N GLN A 401 14.75 -37.82 48.35
CA GLN A 401 15.74 -38.24 47.35
C GLN A 401 16.84 -39.14 47.95
N LEU A 402 17.28 -38.83 49.18
CA LEU A 402 18.21 -39.68 49.96
C LEU A 402 17.59 -41.05 50.27
N LYS A 403 16.35 -41.08 50.75
CA LYS A 403 15.60 -42.31 51.05
C LYS A 403 15.42 -43.19 49.80
N ASN A 404 15.19 -42.56 48.65
CA ASN A 404 15.09 -43.23 47.34
C ASN A 404 16.47 -43.63 46.77
N LYS A 405 17.57 -43.37 47.49
CA LYS A 405 18.95 -43.68 47.09
C LYS A 405 19.34 -43.05 45.75
N GLU A 406 18.84 -41.85 45.47
CA GLU A 406 19.18 -41.13 44.24
C GLU A 406 20.64 -40.67 44.19
N PHE A 407 21.29 -40.53 45.36
CA PHE A 407 22.69 -40.15 45.51
C PHE A 407 23.26 -40.56 46.86
N LEU A 408 24.59 -40.51 46.98
CA LEU A 408 25.33 -40.65 48.24
C LEU A 408 25.88 -39.29 48.67
N VAL A 409 25.70 -38.88 49.93
CA VAL A 409 26.31 -37.67 50.49
C VAL A 409 27.73 -37.99 50.96
N ASN A 410 28.71 -37.33 50.34
CA ASN A 410 30.13 -37.49 50.65
C ASN A 410 30.58 -36.55 51.77
N SER A 411 30.12 -35.30 51.74
CA SER A 411 30.47 -34.27 52.74
C SER A 411 29.43 -33.15 52.78
N ILE A 412 29.41 -32.41 53.89
CA ILE A 412 28.49 -31.28 54.10
C ILE A 412 29.29 -30.03 54.48
N ARG A 413 28.89 -28.88 53.93
CA ARG A 413 29.30 -27.57 54.41
C ARG A 413 28.08 -26.83 54.92
N ILE A 414 28.17 -26.30 56.14
CA ILE A 414 27.10 -25.56 56.81
C ILE A 414 27.61 -24.14 57.05
N ASP A 415 27.05 -23.18 56.33
CA ASP A 415 27.26 -21.75 56.57
C ASP A 415 26.06 -21.22 57.36
N ALA A 416 26.23 -21.08 58.68
CA ALA A 416 25.17 -20.72 59.61
C ALA A 416 25.19 -19.22 59.94
N PHE A 417 24.03 -18.59 59.84
CA PHE A 417 23.81 -17.17 60.07
C PHE A 417 22.95 -16.98 61.32
N SER A 418 23.45 -16.21 62.28
CA SER A 418 22.74 -15.84 63.50
C SER A 418 22.15 -14.44 63.40
N SER A 419 21.09 -14.21 64.16
CA SER A 419 20.57 -12.88 64.41
C SER A 419 21.57 -12.04 65.20
N ILE A 420 21.63 -10.75 64.89
CA ILE A 420 22.58 -9.81 65.51
C ILE A 420 22.28 -9.49 67.00
N GLU A 421 21.11 -9.89 67.51
CA GLU A 421 20.72 -9.73 68.93
C GLU A 421 21.46 -10.68 69.91
N GLY A 422 22.02 -11.78 69.41
CA GLY A 422 22.64 -12.81 70.25
C GLY A 422 24.12 -12.56 70.55
N THR A 423 24.67 -13.26 71.55
CA THR A 423 26.12 -13.27 71.80
C THR A 423 26.81 -14.29 70.89
N ARG A 424 28.00 -13.95 70.41
CA ARG A 424 28.79 -14.80 69.49
C ARG A 424 29.02 -16.21 70.05
N SER A 425 29.44 -16.33 71.30
CA SER A 425 29.73 -17.62 71.95
C SER A 425 28.49 -18.50 72.11
N ALA A 426 27.32 -17.93 72.44
CA ALA A 426 26.08 -18.68 72.55
C ALA A 426 25.60 -19.17 71.18
N ASN A 427 25.69 -18.31 70.15
CA ASN A 427 25.32 -18.66 68.79
C ASN A 427 26.22 -19.78 68.23
N GLU A 428 27.55 -19.70 68.43
CA GLU A 428 28.50 -20.74 68.00
C GLU A 428 28.15 -22.12 68.61
N LYS A 429 27.88 -22.20 69.92
CA LYS A 429 27.48 -23.45 70.58
C LYS A 429 26.15 -23.98 70.04
N LEU A 430 25.17 -23.10 69.80
CA LEU A 430 23.86 -23.48 69.28
C LEU A 430 23.95 -24.01 67.84
N PHE A 431 24.79 -23.40 67.00
CA PHE A 431 25.00 -23.87 65.63
C PHE A 431 25.70 -25.21 65.56
N LYS A 432 26.65 -25.48 66.46
CA LYS A 432 27.28 -26.80 66.53
C LYS A 432 26.24 -27.90 66.81
N LYS A 433 25.35 -27.68 67.78
CA LYS A 433 24.25 -28.63 68.08
C LYS A 433 23.30 -28.82 66.90
N ARG A 434 22.94 -27.73 66.20
CA ARG A 434 22.08 -27.79 64.99
C ARG A 434 22.74 -28.59 63.87
N ALA A 435 24.03 -28.37 63.64
CA ALA A 435 24.81 -29.10 62.65
C ALA A 435 24.86 -30.61 62.96
N GLU A 436 25.09 -30.98 64.22
CA GLU A 436 25.11 -32.38 64.67
C GLU A 436 23.76 -33.07 64.44
N VAL A 437 22.63 -32.42 64.77
CA VAL A 437 21.29 -32.97 64.54
C VAL A 437 21.01 -33.14 63.04
N LEU A 438 21.38 -32.17 62.22
CA LEU A 438 21.18 -32.24 60.78
C LEU A 438 21.99 -33.36 60.13
N VAL A 439 23.27 -33.48 60.50
CA VAL A 439 24.13 -34.54 59.98
C VAL A 439 23.61 -35.90 60.40
N ALA A 440 23.20 -36.06 61.67
CA ALA A 440 22.60 -37.29 62.16
C ALA A 440 21.32 -37.68 61.40
N GLU A 441 20.49 -36.72 60.99
CA GLU A 441 19.31 -37.01 60.18
C GLU A 441 19.68 -37.56 58.79
N LEU A 442 20.63 -36.91 58.12
CA LEU A 442 21.08 -37.34 56.79
C LEU A 442 21.76 -38.72 56.85
N GLU A 443 22.49 -39.00 57.92
CA GLU A 443 23.13 -40.30 58.17
C GLU A 443 22.13 -41.44 58.36
N LYS A 444 20.88 -41.19 58.80
CA LYS A 444 19.84 -42.25 58.89
C LYS A 444 19.52 -42.89 57.53
N HIS A 445 19.73 -42.16 56.44
CA HIS A 445 19.36 -42.58 55.10
C HIS A 445 20.53 -43.12 54.27
N GLN A 446 21.74 -43.17 54.81
CA GLN A 446 22.91 -43.73 54.12
C GLN A 446 23.86 -44.47 55.07
N LYS A 447 24.82 -45.22 54.51
CA LYS A 447 25.83 -45.92 55.29
C LYS A 447 27.12 -45.10 55.36
N GLY A 448 27.66 -44.93 56.57
CA GLY A 448 28.93 -44.24 56.83
C GLY A 448 28.75 -42.83 57.39
N SER A 449 29.72 -42.38 58.19
CA SER A 449 29.70 -41.06 58.81
C SER A 449 29.98 -39.94 57.80
N ILE A 450 29.21 -38.86 57.82
CA ILE A 450 29.36 -37.72 56.92
C ILE A 450 30.31 -36.69 57.54
N LYS A 451 31.39 -36.36 56.83
CA LYS A 451 32.27 -35.26 57.23
C LYS A 451 31.56 -33.93 56.99
N TYR A 452 31.50 -33.07 58.01
CA TYR A 452 30.95 -31.73 57.87
C TYR A 452 31.91 -30.63 58.28
N THR A 453 31.75 -29.44 57.67
CA THR A 453 32.41 -28.20 58.08
C THR A 453 31.34 -27.17 58.47
N LEU A 454 31.56 -26.45 59.57
CA LEU A 454 30.66 -25.43 60.08
C LEU A 454 31.36 -24.07 60.09
N LYS A 455 30.79 -23.09 59.41
CA LYS A 455 31.14 -21.68 59.55
C LYS A 455 29.94 -20.96 60.15
N SER A 456 30.15 -20.22 61.23
CA SER A 456 29.08 -19.44 61.86
C SER A 456 29.43 -17.96 61.89
N GLN A 457 28.48 -17.11 61.51
CA GLN A 457 28.61 -15.67 61.62
C GLN A 457 27.26 -15.00 61.93
N GLU A 458 27.31 -13.73 62.32
CA GLU A 458 26.12 -12.88 62.47
C GLU A 458 25.72 -12.30 61.12
N ASN A 459 24.42 -12.22 60.84
CA ASN A 459 23.89 -11.87 59.53
C ASN A 459 23.78 -10.34 59.30
N TRP A 460 24.91 -9.64 59.42
CA TRP A 460 24.98 -8.19 59.29
C TRP A 460 24.55 -7.71 57.90
N ASP A 461 24.90 -8.44 56.85
CA ASP A 461 24.56 -8.05 55.47
C ASP A 461 23.05 -8.07 55.23
N LEU A 462 22.33 -9.06 55.78
CA LEU A 462 20.88 -9.11 55.69
C LEU A 462 20.23 -8.03 56.56
N PHE A 463 20.75 -7.81 57.78
CA PHE A 463 20.25 -6.76 58.65
C PHE A 463 20.28 -5.38 57.98
N TYR A 464 21.39 -5.02 57.33
CA TYR A 464 21.50 -3.72 56.65
C TYR A 464 20.54 -3.57 55.46
N LYS A 465 20.21 -4.67 54.77
CA LYS A 465 19.18 -4.68 53.73
C LYS A 465 17.78 -4.54 54.33
N GLN A 466 17.51 -5.19 55.47
CA GLN A 466 16.21 -5.17 56.15
C GLN A 466 15.86 -3.78 56.71
N VAL A 467 16.83 -3.02 57.21
CA VAL A 467 16.57 -1.68 57.78
C VAL A 467 16.55 -0.56 56.75
N ASP A 468 17.05 -0.79 55.52
CA ASP A 468 17.28 0.25 54.50
C ASP A 468 16.01 1.00 54.10
N THR A 469 14.87 0.31 54.08
CA THR A 469 13.57 0.84 53.70
C THR A 469 12.67 1.17 54.90
N THR A 470 13.24 1.23 56.10
CA THR A 470 12.50 1.43 57.36
C THR A 470 12.91 2.75 58.03
N GLU A 471 12.15 3.17 59.05
CA GLU A 471 12.51 4.30 59.91
C GLU A 471 13.89 4.13 60.60
N TYR A 472 14.42 2.90 60.65
CA TYR A 472 15.70 2.56 61.27
C TYR A 472 16.88 2.57 60.28
N TYR A 473 16.73 3.11 59.06
CA TYR A 473 17.80 3.14 58.04
C TYR A 473 19.13 3.73 58.56
N SER A 474 19.06 4.67 59.51
CA SER A 474 20.22 5.30 60.14
C SER A 474 21.13 4.31 60.87
N MET A 475 20.64 3.13 61.25
CA MET A 475 21.44 2.07 61.87
C MET A 475 22.51 1.49 60.93
N LYS A 476 22.41 1.69 59.61
CA LYS A 476 23.44 1.26 58.63
C LYS A 476 24.80 1.94 58.85
N VAL A 477 24.79 3.16 59.37
CA VAL A 477 26.02 3.93 59.64
C VAL A 477 26.46 3.84 61.11
N TRP A 478 25.74 3.11 61.95
CA TRP A 478 26.13 2.91 63.35
C TRP A 478 27.25 1.88 63.43
N LYS A 479 28.15 2.05 64.42
CA LYS A 479 29.09 0.98 64.79
C LYS A 479 28.29 -0.25 65.27
N ARG A 480 28.71 -1.46 64.87
CA ARG A 480 28.04 -2.72 65.22
C ARG A 480 27.76 -2.85 66.72
N ASP A 481 28.68 -2.41 67.58
CA ASP A 481 28.49 -2.46 69.04
C ASP A 481 27.35 -1.56 69.53
N ARG A 482 27.16 -0.39 68.90
CA ARG A 482 26.03 0.51 69.19
C ARG A 482 24.70 -0.15 68.81
N VAL A 483 24.66 -0.79 67.64
CA VAL A 483 23.49 -1.54 67.19
C VAL A 483 23.19 -2.70 68.14
N LYS A 484 24.20 -3.44 68.57
CA LYS A 484 24.04 -4.51 69.58
C LYS A 484 23.54 -3.97 70.92
N GLN A 485 24.03 -2.82 71.36
CA GLN A 485 23.59 -2.19 72.60
C GLN A 485 22.14 -1.75 72.54
N TYR A 486 21.68 -1.26 71.38
CA TYR A 486 20.28 -0.91 71.14
C TYR A 486 19.34 -2.11 71.36
N PHE A 487 19.75 -3.30 70.91
CA PHE A 487 18.98 -4.55 71.07
C PHE A 487 19.14 -5.23 72.43
N LYS A 488 19.93 -4.68 73.37
CA LYS A 488 19.90 -5.16 74.77
C LYS A 488 18.61 -4.76 75.48
N ASP A 489 17.94 -3.70 75.02
CA ASP A 489 16.61 -3.33 75.50
C ASP A 489 15.56 -4.30 74.91
N SER A 490 14.83 -4.97 75.80
CA SER A 490 13.83 -5.96 75.42
C SER A 490 12.68 -5.39 74.57
N VAL A 491 12.32 -4.11 74.76
CA VAL A 491 11.25 -3.44 73.99
C VAL A 491 11.71 -3.20 72.56
N ASN A 492 12.94 -2.72 72.39
CA ASN A 492 13.54 -2.50 71.08
C ASN A 492 13.74 -3.82 70.32
N ALA A 493 14.18 -4.88 71.00
CA ALA A 493 14.37 -6.19 70.38
C ALA A 493 13.05 -6.83 69.92
N ILE A 494 11.92 -6.56 70.60
CA ILE A 494 10.61 -7.11 70.24
C ILE A 494 10.15 -6.63 68.86
N GLN A 495 10.36 -5.35 68.53
CA GLN A 495 9.95 -4.77 67.25
C GLN A 495 10.70 -5.39 66.05
N PHE A 496 11.91 -5.90 66.28
CA PHE A 496 12.78 -6.49 65.25
C PHE A 496 12.70 -8.02 65.19
N LYS A 497 11.84 -8.66 65.99
CA LYS A 497 11.66 -10.12 66.01
C LYS A 497 11.45 -10.74 64.62
N PRO A 498 10.63 -10.17 63.70
CA PRO A 498 10.49 -10.71 62.35
C PRO A 498 11.81 -10.71 61.58
N PHE A 499 12.57 -9.61 61.62
CA PHE A 499 13.87 -9.50 60.95
C PHE A 499 14.89 -10.49 61.52
N PHE A 500 14.91 -10.68 62.84
CA PHE A 500 15.78 -11.66 63.48
C PHE A 500 15.41 -13.10 63.14
N LYS A 501 14.12 -13.40 62.91
CA LYS A 501 13.70 -14.71 62.43
C LYS A 501 14.30 -15.01 61.05
N ASP A 502 14.21 -14.07 60.11
CA ASP A 502 14.77 -14.24 58.75
C ASP A 502 16.30 -14.29 58.73
N GLN A 503 16.96 -13.70 59.73
CA GLN A 503 18.42 -13.77 59.89
C GLN A 503 18.90 -15.15 60.35
N ARG A 504 18.07 -15.92 61.07
CA ARG A 504 18.41 -17.25 61.62
C ARG A 504 18.24 -18.33 60.56
N LYS A 505 19.19 -18.40 59.64
CA LYS A 505 19.23 -19.40 58.58
C LYS A 505 20.58 -20.09 58.49
N ALA A 506 20.60 -21.34 58.06
CA ALA A 506 21.82 -22.01 57.63
C ALA A 506 21.71 -22.39 56.17
N LYS A 507 22.76 -22.10 55.41
CA LYS A 507 22.93 -22.56 54.05
C LYS A 507 23.74 -23.84 54.08
N ILE A 508 23.16 -24.92 53.59
CA ILE A 508 23.74 -26.26 53.64
C ILE A 508 24.11 -26.64 52.22
N THR A 509 25.38 -26.95 51.99
CA THR A 509 25.87 -27.44 50.71
C THR A 509 26.37 -28.87 50.88
N LEU A 510 25.67 -29.82 50.27
CA LEU A 510 26.02 -31.24 50.26
C LEU A 510 26.86 -31.53 49.02
N THR A 511 28.03 -32.15 49.20
CA THR A 511 28.78 -32.76 48.09
C THR A 511 28.31 -34.20 47.94
N ILE A 512 27.75 -34.54 46.78
CA ILE A 512 27.05 -35.80 46.57
C ILE A 512 27.60 -36.55 45.35
N THR A 513 27.47 -37.88 45.36
CA THR A 513 27.72 -38.77 44.21
C THR A 513 26.37 -39.31 43.70
N PRO A 514 25.81 -38.75 42.61
CA PRO A 514 24.49 -39.15 42.13
C PRO A 514 24.51 -40.42 41.29
N VAL A 515 23.37 -41.12 41.31
CA VAL A 515 23.05 -42.18 40.33
C VAL A 515 22.93 -41.53 38.95
N GLN A 516 23.68 -42.05 37.97
CA GLN A 516 23.85 -41.44 36.64
C GLN A 516 22.62 -41.62 35.72
N ASN A 517 21.44 -41.26 36.20
CA ASN A 517 20.18 -41.24 35.46
C ASN A 517 19.99 -39.91 34.70
N ASN A 518 18.89 -39.77 33.92
CA ASN A 518 18.65 -38.58 33.11
C ASN A 518 18.47 -37.30 33.94
N LYS A 519 17.81 -37.39 35.11
CA LYS A 519 17.61 -36.25 36.04
C LYS A 519 18.95 -35.68 36.49
N TRP A 520 19.83 -36.53 37.01
CA TRP A 520 21.12 -36.09 37.55
C TRP A 520 22.06 -35.59 36.46
N LYS A 521 22.04 -36.17 35.25
CA LYS A 521 22.83 -35.66 34.13
C LYS A 521 22.48 -34.21 33.78
N GLN A 522 21.20 -33.84 33.79
CA GLN A 522 20.78 -32.45 33.57
C GLN A 522 21.23 -31.51 34.69
N LEU A 523 21.09 -31.93 35.95
CA LEU A 523 21.53 -31.13 37.11
C LEU A 523 23.05 -30.95 37.14
N MET A 524 23.81 -31.99 36.81
CA MET A 524 25.26 -31.91 36.68
C MET A 524 25.67 -30.99 35.54
N ALA A 525 25.01 -31.08 34.38
CA ALA A 525 25.26 -30.19 33.25
C ALA A 525 25.06 -28.71 33.63
N ARG A 526 23.95 -28.40 34.33
CA ARG A 526 23.70 -27.04 34.85
C ARG A 526 24.75 -26.59 35.87
N THR A 527 25.13 -27.47 36.78
CA THR A 527 26.14 -27.16 37.82
C THR A 527 27.50 -26.89 37.20
N GLU A 528 27.87 -27.70 36.21
CA GLU A 528 29.11 -27.56 35.46
C GLU A 528 29.13 -26.26 34.66
N TRP A 529 28.03 -25.92 33.97
CA TRP A 529 27.86 -24.63 33.31
C TRP A 529 28.11 -23.46 34.27
N ASN A 530 27.42 -23.48 35.42
CA ASN A 530 27.54 -22.43 36.43
C ASN A 530 28.94 -22.35 37.02
N SER A 531 29.64 -23.48 37.17
CA SER A 531 31.03 -23.51 37.63
C SER A 531 31.96 -22.82 36.65
N ILE A 532 31.85 -23.13 35.35
CA ILE A 532 32.66 -22.49 34.30
C ILE A 532 32.36 -20.99 34.24
N MET A 533 31.07 -20.59 34.29
CA MET A 533 30.68 -19.18 34.34
C MET A 533 31.16 -18.49 35.62
N GLY A 534 31.19 -19.18 36.75
CA GLY A 534 31.71 -18.66 38.01
C GLY A 534 33.21 -18.33 37.93
N VAL A 535 34.00 -19.23 37.32
CA VAL A 535 35.43 -19.00 37.06
C VAL A 535 35.62 -17.82 36.12
N PHE A 536 34.90 -17.79 35.00
CA PHE A 536 34.94 -16.67 34.05
C PHE A 536 34.60 -15.32 34.70
N ASN A 537 33.54 -15.27 35.50
CA ASN A 537 33.12 -14.05 36.19
C ASN A 537 34.16 -13.54 37.21
N GLN A 538 35.06 -14.39 37.70
CA GLN A 538 36.13 -14.02 38.62
C GLN A 538 37.42 -13.64 37.89
N SER A 539 37.79 -14.37 36.83
CA SER A 539 39.05 -14.20 36.11
C SER A 539 38.96 -13.21 34.95
N GLY A 540 37.78 -13.01 34.38
CA GLY A 540 37.56 -12.29 33.12
C GLY A 540 38.02 -13.06 31.87
N ASN A 541 38.56 -14.27 32.03
CA ASN A 541 39.14 -15.08 30.96
C ASN A 541 38.44 -16.43 30.85
N ILE A 542 38.19 -16.85 29.61
CA ILE A 542 37.68 -18.17 29.26
C ILE A 542 38.54 -18.76 28.15
N ASP A 543 38.93 -20.02 28.29
CA ASP A 543 39.72 -20.73 27.28
C ASP A 543 38.84 -21.52 26.29
N ASP A 544 39.45 -22.02 25.22
CA ASP A 544 38.75 -22.75 24.15
C ASP A 544 38.17 -24.08 24.63
N GLU A 545 38.81 -24.75 25.60
CA GLU A 545 38.32 -26.01 26.18
C GLU A 545 37.03 -25.77 26.99
N GLN A 546 37.02 -24.71 27.79
CA GLN A 546 35.86 -24.26 28.54
C GLN A 546 34.72 -23.84 27.60
N LEU A 547 35.01 -23.09 26.52
CA LEU A 547 34.02 -22.73 25.50
C LEU A 547 33.43 -23.96 24.82
N GLN A 548 34.27 -24.93 24.42
CA GLN A 548 33.82 -26.19 23.84
C GLN A 548 32.97 -26.98 24.85
N ARG A 549 33.34 -26.94 26.13
CA ARG A 549 32.61 -27.65 27.17
C ARG A 549 31.22 -27.07 27.41
N LEU A 550 31.10 -25.74 27.43
CA LEU A 550 29.81 -25.05 27.47
C LEU A 550 28.94 -25.41 26.27
N ASP A 551 29.54 -25.48 25.08
CA ASP A 551 28.83 -25.87 23.85
C ASP A 551 28.21 -27.27 23.94
N ILE A 552 28.98 -28.24 24.46
CA ILE A 552 28.49 -29.61 24.70
C ILE A 552 27.31 -29.61 25.68
N ILE A 553 27.42 -28.86 26.78
CA ILE A 553 26.39 -28.76 27.81
C ILE A 553 25.11 -28.14 27.22
N GLN A 554 25.23 -27.04 26.48
CA GLN A 554 24.11 -26.35 25.88
C GLN A 554 23.35 -27.27 24.90
N CYS A 555 24.06 -27.92 23.97
CA CYS A 555 23.46 -28.85 23.01
C CYS A 555 22.78 -30.03 23.70
N TYR A 556 23.37 -30.57 24.76
CA TYR A 556 22.74 -31.64 25.54
C TYR A 556 21.43 -31.19 26.17
N LEU A 557 21.41 -30.05 26.87
CA LEU A 557 20.21 -29.54 27.53
C LEU A 557 19.10 -29.20 26.52
N GLN A 558 19.46 -28.60 25.38
CA GLN A 558 18.52 -28.31 24.30
C GLN A 558 17.90 -29.57 23.70
N ARG A 559 18.69 -30.61 23.44
CA ARG A 559 18.17 -31.88 22.93
C ARG A 559 17.20 -32.54 23.93
N VAL A 560 17.56 -32.57 25.21
CA VAL A 560 16.68 -33.13 26.23
C VAL A 560 15.37 -32.36 26.36
N LYS A 561 15.38 -31.04 26.10
CA LYS A 561 14.18 -30.22 26.01
C LYS A 561 13.31 -30.54 24.79
N VAL A 562 13.91 -30.76 23.63
CA VAL A 562 13.18 -31.20 22.42
C VAL A 562 12.54 -32.58 22.60
N GLU A 563 13.17 -33.47 23.38
CA GLU A 563 12.60 -34.78 23.73
C GLU A 563 11.49 -34.74 24.80
N ASP A 564 11.08 -33.54 25.26
CA ASP A 564 10.11 -33.31 26.35
C ASP A 564 10.47 -34.02 27.67
N LYS A 565 11.77 -34.10 27.98
CA LYS A 565 12.31 -34.74 29.20
C LYS A 565 13.11 -33.76 30.07
N SER A 566 12.92 -32.46 29.85
CA SER A 566 13.74 -31.41 30.45
C SER A 566 13.24 -31.03 31.85
N LEU A 567 14.17 -31.12 32.81
CA LEU A 567 14.06 -30.56 34.16
C LEU A 567 14.80 -29.21 34.28
N VAL A 568 15.72 -28.95 33.35
CA VAL A 568 16.49 -27.72 33.26
C VAL A 568 16.16 -27.07 31.94
N ASP A 569 15.58 -25.87 31.99
CA ASP A 569 15.32 -25.10 30.78
C ASP A 569 16.64 -24.54 30.23
N PRO A 570 17.07 -24.94 29.02
CA PRO A 570 18.28 -24.38 28.40
C PRO A 570 18.20 -22.86 28.18
N GLN A 571 17.01 -22.25 28.12
CA GLN A 571 16.85 -20.79 28.01
C GLN A 571 17.23 -20.04 29.30
N GLU A 572 17.31 -20.71 30.45
CA GLU A 572 17.72 -20.12 31.73
C GLU A 572 19.25 -20.03 31.90
N LEU A 573 20.02 -20.59 30.95
CA LEU A 573 21.47 -20.50 30.99
C LEU A 573 21.92 -19.03 30.85
N VAL A 574 22.68 -18.55 31.84
CA VAL A 574 23.27 -17.20 31.79
C VAL A 574 24.44 -17.21 30.82
N ILE A 575 24.30 -16.49 29.70
CA ILE A 575 25.31 -16.36 28.65
C ILE A 575 25.75 -14.89 28.55
N PRO A 576 27.03 -14.57 28.78
CA PRO A 576 27.55 -13.20 28.60
C PRO A 576 27.37 -12.69 27.16
N GLN A 577 27.05 -11.41 26.99
CA GLN A 577 26.90 -10.76 25.67
C GLN A 577 28.24 -10.29 25.08
N LEU A 578 29.27 -11.15 25.16
CA LEU A 578 30.63 -10.91 24.66
C LEU A 578 30.91 -11.70 23.39
N LYS A 579 31.98 -11.34 22.68
CA LYS A 579 32.28 -11.84 21.34
C LYS A 579 32.63 -13.34 21.36
N GLU A 580 33.29 -13.80 22.41
CA GLU A 580 33.72 -15.17 22.66
C GLU A 580 32.51 -16.12 22.78
N PHE A 581 31.40 -15.62 23.33
CA PHE A 581 30.15 -16.36 23.50
C PHE A 581 29.18 -16.23 22.32
N SER A 582 29.63 -15.76 21.15
CA SER A 582 28.77 -15.57 19.98
C SER A 582 28.04 -16.85 19.57
N LYS A 583 28.71 -18.00 19.62
CA LYS A 583 28.11 -19.32 19.29
C LYS A 583 27.00 -19.68 20.27
N ALA A 584 27.28 -19.59 21.57
CA ALA A 584 26.30 -19.90 22.62
C ALA A 584 25.09 -18.96 22.57
N ASN A 585 25.32 -17.66 22.35
CA ASN A 585 24.26 -16.66 22.21
C ASN A 585 23.38 -16.93 20.99
N TYR A 586 23.98 -17.18 19.82
CA TYR A 586 23.27 -17.53 18.59
C TYR A 586 22.39 -18.78 18.78
N ARG A 587 22.97 -19.84 19.34
CA ARG A 587 22.26 -21.11 19.63
C ARG A 587 21.09 -20.90 20.58
N ASN A 588 21.31 -20.18 21.68
CA ASN A 588 20.25 -19.89 22.64
C ASN A 588 19.12 -19.08 22.01
N TYR A 589 19.46 -18.12 21.16
CA TYR A 589 18.49 -17.24 20.52
C TYR A 589 17.59 -18.00 19.54
N LEU A 590 18.17 -18.76 18.60
CA LEU A 590 17.39 -19.54 17.64
C LEU A 590 16.61 -20.67 18.28
N PHE A 591 17.17 -21.33 19.30
CA PHE A 591 16.42 -22.32 20.07
C PHE A 591 15.17 -21.70 20.71
N GLY A 592 15.26 -20.47 21.23
CA GLY A 592 14.11 -19.74 21.74
C GLY A 592 13.05 -19.52 20.66
N ILE A 593 13.47 -19.02 19.49
CA ILE A 593 12.56 -18.77 18.35
C ILE A 593 11.85 -20.05 17.90
N GLN A 594 12.59 -21.15 17.75
CA GLN A 594 12.03 -22.45 17.35
C GLN A 594 11.02 -23.00 18.36
N ASN A 595 11.14 -22.62 19.63
CA ASN A 595 10.22 -22.99 20.71
C ASN A 595 9.17 -21.90 21.01
N GLY A 596 8.86 -21.04 20.04
CA GLY A 596 7.74 -20.10 20.11
C GLY A 596 8.04 -18.76 20.80
N LYS A 597 9.30 -18.45 21.10
CA LYS A 597 9.67 -17.14 21.65
C LYS A 597 9.47 -16.06 20.60
N THR A 598 8.65 -15.06 20.93
CA THR A 598 8.45 -13.86 20.10
C THR A 598 9.72 -13.01 20.05
N TYR A 599 9.96 -12.35 18.93
CA TYR A 599 11.11 -11.48 18.73
C TYR A 599 10.76 -10.31 17.81
N ASP A 600 11.52 -9.22 17.95
CA ASP A 600 11.55 -8.10 17.02
C ASP A 600 12.56 -8.39 15.90
N ALA A 601 12.14 -8.28 14.64
CA ALA A 601 12.95 -8.74 13.52
C ALA A 601 14.20 -7.87 13.30
N ALA A 602 14.08 -6.55 13.45
CA ALA A 602 15.21 -5.63 13.31
C ALA A 602 16.28 -5.90 14.38
N ILE A 603 15.88 -6.04 15.64
CA ILE A 603 16.77 -6.36 16.76
C ILE A 603 17.40 -7.76 16.57
N ALA A 604 16.63 -8.73 16.07
CA ALA A 604 17.13 -10.06 15.79
C ALA A 604 18.25 -10.02 14.74
N VAL A 605 18.01 -9.33 13.62
CA VAL A 605 18.97 -9.17 12.53
C VAL A 605 20.26 -8.51 13.01
N GLU A 606 20.17 -7.45 13.82
CA GLU A 606 21.35 -6.79 14.38
C GLU A 606 22.19 -7.72 15.26
N LYS A 607 21.54 -8.50 16.14
CA LYS A 607 22.21 -9.49 16.99
C LYS A 607 22.90 -10.56 16.15
N LEU A 608 22.21 -11.12 15.16
CA LEU A 608 22.77 -12.16 14.30
C LEU A 608 23.94 -11.62 13.47
N LYS A 609 23.85 -10.40 12.91
CA LYS A 609 24.97 -9.75 12.22
C LYS A 609 26.19 -9.58 13.15
N LYS A 610 25.96 -9.15 14.40
CA LYS A 610 27.03 -9.00 15.40
C LYS A 610 27.71 -10.33 15.69
N TRP A 611 26.95 -11.40 15.94
CA TRP A 611 27.52 -12.73 16.21
C TRP A 611 28.21 -13.31 14.98
N ASN A 612 27.65 -13.13 13.79
CA ASN A 612 28.22 -13.66 12.56
C ASN A 612 29.55 -13.00 12.19
N SER A 613 29.80 -11.76 12.64
CA SER A 613 31.11 -11.11 12.46
C SER A 613 32.28 -11.90 13.10
N LYS A 614 31.99 -12.73 14.12
CA LYS A 614 32.95 -13.64 14.74
C LYS A 614 32.84 -15.07 14.20
N LEU A 615 31.61 -15.56 13.98
CA LEU A 615 31.37 -16.95 13.59
C LEU A 615 31.72 -17.21 12.13
N GLN A 616 31.37 -16.28 11.23
CA GLN A 616 31.54 -16.42 9.78
C GLN A 616 30.86 -17.68 9.21
N GLU A 617 29.68 -18.01 9.76
CA GLU A 617 28.95 -19.25 9.46
C GLU A 617 27.86 -19.01 8.42
N ARG A 618 27.75 -19.93 7.44
CA ARG A 618 26.73 -19.84 6.38
C ARG A 618 25.31 -19.98 6.91
N GLU A 619 25.11 -20.81 7.93
CA GLU A 619 23.78 -20.97 8.57
C GLU A 619 23.28 -19.66 9.19
N VAL A 620 24.18 -18.91 9.85
CA VAL A 620 23.82 -17.63 10.48
C VAL A 620 23.48 -16.59 9.41
N ASP A 621 24.24 -16.55 8.32
CA ASP A 621 23.97 -15.69 7.17
C ASP A 621 22.61 -16.00 6.54
N TYR A 622 22.31 -17.28 6.30
CA TYR A 622 21.00 -17.72 5.84
C TYR A 622 19.88 -17.27 6.78
N ASN A 623 20.03 -17.41 8.09
CA ASN A 623 19.00 -17.05 9.06
C ASN A 623 18.74 -15.54 9.12
N ILE A 624 19.75 -14.71 8.94
CA ILE A 624 19.58 -13.26 8.77
C ILE A 624 18.68 -13.00 7.56
N LYS A 625 18.93 -13.68 6.43
CA LYS A 625 18.15 -13.54 5.20
C LYS A 625 16.72 -14.04 5.34
N ALA A 626 16.53 -15.20 5.99
CA ALA A 626 15.22 -15.76 6.24
C ALA A 626 14.36 -14.84 7.10
N ILE A 627 14.91 -14.27 8.17
CA ILE A 627 14.21 -13.33 9.04
C ILE A 627 13.80 -12.06 8.26
N ILE A 628 14.72 -11.47 7.48
CA ILE A 628 14.41 -10.28 6.68
C ILE A 628 13.32 -10.58 5.63
N ALA A 629 13.36 -11.75 4.99
CA ALA A 629 12.33 -12.15 4.03
C ALA A 629 10.95 -12.33 4.68
N ASN A 630 10.90 -12.91 5.87
CA ASN A 630 9.64 -13.17 6.59
C ASN A 630 8.99 -11.90 7.14
N HIS A 631 9.77 -10.83 7.33
CA HIS A 631 9.35 -9.54 7.88
C HIS A 631 9.70 -8.40 6.92
N SER A 632 9.55 -8.63 5.61
CA SER A 632 10.01 -7.73 4.54
C SER A 632 9.39 -6.32 4.56
N ASP A 633 8.27 -6.16 5.25
CA ASP A 633 7.58 -4.90 5.52
C ASP A 633 8.30 -4.03 6.56
N GLU A 634 9.13 -4.63 7.42
CA GLU A 634 9.92 -3.91 8.44
C GLU A 634 11.27 -3.39 7.92
N PHE A 635 11.69 -3.78 6.71
CA PHE A 635 13.02 -3.45 6.15
C PHE A 635 12.94 -2.60 4.88
N SER A 636 13.99 -1.80 4.64
CA SER A 636 14.05 -0.91 3.47
C SER A 636 14.28 -1.69 2.17
N SER A 637 13.79 -1.18 1.03
CA SER A 637 13.98 -1.83 -0.27
C SER A 637 15.46 -1.98 -0.65
N LYS A 638 16.33 -1.06 -0.22
CA LYS A 638 17.77 -1.15 -0.48
C LYS A 638 18.42 -2.32 0.28
N GLU A 639 18.05 -2.49 1.55
CA GLU A 639 18.50 -3.64 2.37
C GLU A 639 17.98 -4.96 1.79
N LYS A 640 16.71 -4.99 1.38
CA LYS A 640 16.07 -6.14 0.74
C LYS A 640 16.78 -6.55 -0.55
N ILE A 641 17.06 -5.64 -1.46
CA ILE A 641 17.58 -5.98 -2.81
C ILE A 641 18.91 -6.72 -2.78
N ILE A 642 19.88 -6.26 -1.99
CA ILE A 642 21.20 -6.90 -1.86
C ILE A 642 21.03 -8.30 -1.25
N LEU A 643 20.16 -8.39 -0.25
CA LEU A 643 19.85 -9.61 0.46
C LEU A 643 19.18 -10.65 -0.42
N ILE A 644 18.16 -10.26 -1.19
CA ILE A 644 17.42 -11.15 -2.07
C ILE A 644 18.33 -11.74 -3.13
N ARG A 645 19.22 -10.93 -3.75
CA ARG A 645 20.20 -11.46 -4.73
C ARG A 645 21.07 -12.56 -4.13
N SER A 646 21.62 -12.30 -2.93
CA SER A 646 22.45 -13.29 -2.24
C SER A 646 21.65 -14.55 -1.89
N LEU A 647 20.40 -14.38 -1.43
CA LEU A 647 19.52 -15.48 -1.10
C LEU A 647 19.17 -16.35 -2.33
N VAL A 648 18.85 -15.74 -3.48
CA VAL A 648 18.60 -16.48 -4.73
C VAL A 648 19.83 -17.31 -5.13
N SER A 649 21.03 -16.72 -5.07
CA SER A 649 22.27 -17.45 -5.36
C SER A 649 22.48 -18.63 -4.42
N GLU A 650 22.18 -18.45 -3.14
CA GLU A 650 22.33 -19.50 -2.13
C GLU A 650 21.30 -20.63 -2.30
N LEU A 651 20.04 -20.30 -2.55
CA LEU A 651 18.98 -21.28 -2.81
C LEU A 651 19.28 -22.11 -4.06
N LYS A 652 19.83 -21.50 -5.12
CA LYS A 652 20.31 -22.20 -6.31
C LYS A 652 21.48 -23.13 -6.01
N ALA A 653 22.47 -22.66 -5.24
CA ALA A 653 23.63 -23.46 -4.87
C ALA A 653 23.28 -24.65 -3.96
N GLN A 654 22.19 -24.55 -3.20
CA GLN A 654 21.66 -25.61 -2.33
C GLN A 654 20.66 -26.53 -3.05
N GLU A 655 20.46 -26.37 -4.37
CA GLU A 655 19.49 -27.14 -5.16
C GLU A 655 18.09 -27.13 -4.54
N ALA A 656 17.68 -25.97 -3.99
CA ALA A 656 16.35 -25.80 -3.42
C ALA A 656 15.26 -26.02 -4.50
N LYS A 657 14.03 -26.27 -4.06
CA LYS A 657 12.88 -26.44 -4.97
C LYS A 657 12.75 -25.22 -5.89
N GLN A 658 12.61 -25.46 -7.19
CA GLN A 658 12.50 -24.40 -8.20
C GLN A 658 11.37 -23.40 -7.89
N GLU A 659 10.24 -23.89 -7.38
CA GLU A 659 9.11 -23.03 -6.98
C GLU A 659 9.47 -21.96 -5.96
N LEU A 660 10.40 -22.27 -5.04
CA LEU A 660 10.90 -21.35 -4.02
C LEU A 660 11.87 -20.34 -4.63
N ILE A 661 12.74 -20.80 -5.54
CA ILE A 661 13.66 -19.93 -6.27
C ILE A 661 12.87 -18.90 -7.08
N ASP A 662 11.88 -19.35 -7.84
CA ASP A 662 11.00 -18.49 -8.64
C ASP A 662 10.23 -17.48 -7.77
N ASP A 663 9.83 -17.88 -6.55
CA ASP A 663 9.11 -17.02 -5.62
C ASP A 663 9.97 -15.88 -5.07
N VAL A 664 11.20 -16.20 -4.69
CA VAL A 664 12.19 -15.21 -4.22
C VAL A 664 12.68 -14.33 -5.37
N GLU A 665 12.79 -14.86 -6.59
CA GLU A 665 13.08 -14.06 -7.80
C GLU A 665 11.93 -13.11 -8.16
N MET A 666 10.68 -13.53 -8.03
CA MET A 666 9.52 -12.64 -8.21
C MET A 666 9.59 -11.48 -7.21
N TRP A 667 9.86 -11.78 -5.94
CA TRP A 667 10.04 -10.76 -4.90
C TRP A 667 11.16 -9.78 -5.25
N PHE A 668 12.32 -10.28 -5.72
CA PHE A 668 13.42 -9.44 -6.20
C PHE A 668 12.96 -8.45 -7.28
N HIS A 669 12.30 -8.94 -8.32
CA HIS A 669 11.95 -8.10 -9.47
C HIS A 669 10.93 -7.03 -9.10
N ILE A 670 9.97 -7.34 -8.23
CA ILE A 670 8.99 -6.37 -7.70
C ILE A 670 9.69 -5.31 -6.85
N GLU A 671 10.52 -5.69 -5.87
CA GLU A 671 11.25 -4.74 -5.03
C GLU A 671 12.21 -3.85 -5.83
N MET A 672 12.88 -4.40 -6.84
CA MET A 672 13.75 -3.64 -7.74
C MET A 672 12.98 -2.57 -8.53
N ALA A 673 11.83 -2.93 -9.11
CA ALA A 673 11.02 -1.99 -9.88
C ALA A 673 10.40 -0.92 -8.96
N ASN A 674 9.94 -1.29 -7.77
CA ASN A 674 9.46 -0.35 -6.75
C ASN A 674 10.54 0.63 -6.30
N LEU A 675 11.78 0.14 -6.06
CA LEU A 675 12.91 1.01 -5.71
C LEU A 675 13.19 2.03 -6.82
N VAL A 676 13.20 1.58 -8.08
CA VAL A 676 13.43 2.47 -9.24
C VAL A 676 12.33 3.51 -9.38
N TYR A 677 11.07 3.13 -9.13
CA TYR A 677 9.94 4.04 -9.10
C TYR A 677 10.07 5.09 -7.99
N GLY A 678 10.23 4.65 -6.73
CA GLY A 678 10.32 5.53 -5.56
C GLY A 678 11.59 6.41 -5.51
N GLY A 679 12.65 6.04 -6.23
CA GLY A 679 13.85 6.88 -6.38
C GLY A 679 13.64 8.12 -7.25
N HIS A 680 12.52 8.17 -8.01
CA HIS A 680 12.21 9.21 -8.99
C HIS A 680 13.38 9.47 -9.96
N GLU A 681 13.96 8.39 -10.47
CA GLU A 681 15.10 8.47 -11.36
C GLU A 681 14.69 8.92 -12.77
N VAL A 682 15.54 9.70 -13.44
CA VAL A 682 15.33 10.01 -14.87
C VAL A 682 15.30 8.71 -15.67
N ASN A 683 14.24 8.52 -16.46
CA ASN A 683 13.94 7.29 -17.21
C ASN A 683 13.64 6.05 -16.34
N TYR A 684 12.99 6.22 -15.19
CA TYR A 684 12.62 5.12 -14.28
C TYR A 684 11.94 3.95 -15.01
N VAL A 685 11.02 4.22 -15.96
CA VAL A 685 10.36 3.19 -16.79
C VAL A 685 11.38 2.29 -17.50
N LYS A 686 12.38 2.89 -18.17
CA LYS A 686 13.42 2.17 -18.90
C LYS A 686 14.26 1.29 -17.96
N LYS A 687 14.56 1.79 -16.76
CA LYS A 687 15.35 1.06 -15.75
C LYS A 687 14.56 -0.07 -15.09
N ALA A 688 13.25 0.11 -14.91
CA ALA A 688 12.36 -0.92 -14.36
C ALA A 688 12.06 -2.03 -15.39
N MET A 689 12.18 -1.76 -16.69
CA MET A 689 11.79 -2.66 -17.78
C MET A 689 12.30 -4.12 -17.66
N PRO A 690 13.57 -4.41 -17.28
CA PRO A 690 14.01 -5.79 -17.09
C PRO A 690 13.18 -6.54 -16.03
N SER A 691 12.86 -5.88 -14.91
CA SER A 691 11.99 -6.43 -13.88
C SER A 691 10.54 -6.52 -14.34
N LEU A 692 10.03 -5.51 -15.03
CA LEU A 692 8.66 -5.52 -15.54
C LEU A 692 8.43 -6.67 -16.53
N ASN A 693 9.40 -6.99 -17.39
CA ASN A 693 9.36 -8.15 -18.29
C ASN A 693 9.34 -9.49 -17.55
N TYR A 694 10.14 -9.62 -16.49
CA TYR A 694 10.12 -10.81 -15.65
C TYR A 694 8.75 -10.96 -14.96
N ILE A 695 8.22 -9.88 -14.39
CA ILE A 695 6.91 -9.86 -13.73
C ILE A 695 5.81 -10.23 -14.74
N LYS A 696 5.81 -9.64 -15.94
CA LYS A 696 4.85 -9.95 -17.03
C LYS A 696 4.82 -11.43 -17.37
N SER A 697 6.00 -12.04 -17.40
CA SER A 697 6.14 -13.44 -17.81
C SER A 697 5.79 -14.43 -16.69
N ASN A 698 5.87 -14.03 -15.41
CA ASN A 698 5.84 -14.98 -14.30
C ASN A 698 4.75 -14.72 -13.24
N TYR A 699 4.26 -13.49 -13.07
CA TYR A 699 3.37 -13.13 -11.95
C TYR A 699 2.04 -13.89 -11.99
N CYS A 700 1.44 -13.98 -13.18
CA CYS A 700 0.15 -14.66 -13.37
C CYS A 700 0.26 -16.16 -13.66
N LYS A 701 1.45 -16.79 -13.55
CA LYS A 701 1.63 -18.23 -13.80
C LYS A 701 1.03 -19.10 -12.69
N LYS A 702 1.23 -18.71 -11.44
CA LYS A 702 0.70 -19.43 -10.26
C LYS A 702 -0.78 -19.12 -10.02
N ASP A 703 -1.18 -17.87 -10.23
CA ASP A 703 -2.54 -17.39 -10.04
C ASP A 703 -2.90 -16.37 -11.13
N SER A 704 -3.86 -16.73 -11.99
CA SER A 704 -4.37 -15.89 -13.08
C SER A 704 -5.75 -15.30 -12.77
N SER A 705 -6.11 -15.20 -11.49
CA SER A 705 -7.38 -14.65 -11.03
C SER A 705 -7.58 -13.20 -11.48
N TYR A 706 -8.85 -12.79 -11.54
CA TYR A 706 -9.22 -11.41 -11.83
C TYR A 706 -8.52 -10.40 -10.90
N SER A 707 -8.46 -10.70 -9.60
CA SER A 707 -7.80 -9.85 -8.60
C SER A 707 -6.33 -9.61 -8.95
N ARG A 708 -5.57 -10.67 -9.26
CA ARG A 708 -4.15 -10.56 -9.62
C ARG A 708 -3.93 -9.77 -10.90
N LYS A 709 -4.78 -9.96 -11.91
CA LYS A 709 -4.70 -9.19 -13.16
C LYS A 709 -5.03 -7.72 -12.94
N MET A 710 -5.97 -7.40 -12.05
CA MET A 710 -6.29 -6.02 -11.67
C MET A 710 -5.12 -5.35 -10.95
N GLU A 711 -4.52 -6.02 -9.95
CA GLU A 711 -3.30 -5.54 -9.27
C GLU A 711 -2.19 -5.25 -10.28
N LEU A 712 -1.94 -6.19 -11.20
CA LEU A 712 -0.89 -6.07 -12.20
C LEU A 712 -1.18 -4.98 -13.24
N ALA A 713 -2.44 -4.78 -13.62
CA ALA A 713 -2.84 -3.69 -14.52
C ALA A 713 -2.59 -2.31 -13.88
N LYS A 714 -2.97 -2.13 -12.61
CA LYS A 714 -2.65 -0.91 -11.87
C LYS A 714 -1.14 -0.72 -11.73
N TYR A 715 -0.40 -1.80 -11.51
CA TYR A 715 1.05 -1.76 -11.47
C TYR A 715 1.66 -1.25 -12.77
N TYR A 716 1.22 -1.79 -13.92
CA TYR A 716 1.69 -1.34 -15.22
C TYR A 716 1.33 0.11 -15.54
N ILE A 717 0.18 0.61 -15.07
CA ILE A 717 -0.16 2.03 -15.16
C ILE A 717 0.87 2.90 -14.42
N SER A 718 1.40 2.45 -13.27
CA SER A 718 2.47 3.16 -12.56
C SER A 718 3.76 3.30 -13.37
N PHE A 719 4.01 2.40 -14.34
CA PHE A 719 5.21 2.42 -15.19
C PHE A 719 4.91 2.81 -16.64
N GLU A 720 3.80 3.50 -16.88
CA GLU A 720 3.38 3.98 -18.21
C GLU A 720 3.25 2.83 -19.24
N GLN A 721 3.05 1.58 -18.79
CA GLN A 721 2.85 0.41 -19.63
C GLN A 721 1.36 0.20 -19.93
N TYR A 722 0.73 1.21 -20.52
CA TYR A 722 -0.72 1.23 -20.76
C TYR A 722 -1.21 0.10 -21.66
N ASP A 723 -0.42 -0.29 -22.67
CA ASP A 723 -0.76 -1.43 -23.55
C ASP A 723 -0.80 -2.75 -22.78
N TRP A 724 0.10 -2.96 -21.82
CA TRP A 724 0.10 -4.18 -21.02
C TRP A 724 -1.04 -4.20 -20.01
N ALA A 725 -1.36 -3.04 -19.42
CA ALA A 725 -2.57 -2.90 -18.60
C ALA A 725 -3.83 -3.18 -19.44
N LYS A 726 -3.89 -2.64 -20.67
CA LYS A 726 -4.96 -2.90 -21.64
C LYS A 726 -5.11 -4.39 -21.95
N GLU A 727 -4.03 -5.10 -22.27
CA GLU A 727 -4.03 -6.55 -22.51
C GLU A 727 -4.68 -7.34 -21.35
N LEU A 728 -4.40 -6.95 -20.10
CA LEU A 728 -4.95 -7.61 -18.91
C LEU A 728 -6.43 -7.30 -18.68
N LEU A 729 -6.87 -6.08 -18.99
CA LEU A 729 -8.23 -5.61 -18.72
C LEU A 729 -9.21 -5.97 -19.85
N LEU A 730 -8.74 -6.09 -21.09
CA LEU A 730 -9.58 -6.26 -22.28
C LEU A 730 -10.60 -7.42 -22.16
N PRO A 731 -10.23 -8.62 -21.66
CA PRO A 731 -11.18 -9.73 -21.50
C PRO A 731 -12.32 -9.46 -20.51
N TYR A 732 -12.19 -8.44 -19.66
CA TYR A 732 -13.17 -8.05 -18.65
C TYR A 732 -14.01 -6.82 -19.07
N VAL A 733 -13.70 -6.21 -20.21
CA VAL A 733 -14.45 -5.09 -20.79
C VAL A 733 -15.12 -5.47 -22.12
N GLU A 734 -14.58 -6.44 -22.86
CA GLU A 734 -15.13 -6.97 -24.11
C GLU A 734 -15.85 -8.31 -23.85
N GLY A 735 -17.14 -8.28 -23.51
CA GLY A 735 -17.97 -9.50 -23.34
C GLY A 735 -19.28 -9.24 -22.61
N ASP A 736 -20.10 -10.29 -22.41
CA ASP A 736 -21.43 -10.19 -21.78
C ASP A 736 -21.34 -9.95 -20.25
N ASN A 737 -20.22 -10.31 -19.62
CA ASN A 737 -20.00 -10.19 -18.17
C ASN A 737 -18.95 -9.13 -17.84
N ILE A 738 -19.25 -7.87 -18.18
CA ILE A 738 -18.36 -6.73 -17.95
C ILE A 738 -18.10 -6.54 -16.46
N LYS A 739 -16.82 -6.47 -16.06
CA LYS A 739 -16.42 -6.12 -14.70
C LYS A 739 -16.30 -4.61 -14.57
N LYS A 740 -17.19 -4.01 -13.77
CA LYS A 740 -17.27 -2.54 -13.59
C LYS A 740 -15.94 -1.91 -13.17
N GLU A 741 -15.18 -2.55 -12.27
CA GLU A 741 -13.89 -2.01 -11.83
C GLU A 741 -12.84 -2.02 -12.96
N ALA A 742 -12.78 -3.11 -13.74
CA ALA A 742 -11.91 -3.18 -14.92
C ALA A 742 -12.32 -2.14 -15.98
N MET A 743 -13.62 -2.00 -16.25
CA MET A 743 -14.15 -0.99 -17.16
C MET A 743 -13.79 0.43 -16.71
N ALA A 744 -13.93 0.74 -15.42
CA ALA A 744 -13.56 2.04 -14.88
C ALA A 744 -12.06 2.33 -15.05
N LEU A 745 -11.18 1.37 -14.73
CA LEU A 745 -9.73 1.55 -14.89
C LEU A 745 -9.33 1.66 -16.37
N TYR A 746 -9.93 0.83 -17.22
CA TYR A 746 -9.72 0.82 -18.66
C TYR A 746 -10.08 2.16 -19.31
N LEU A 747 -11.25 2.69 -18.98
CA LEU A 747 -11.71 4.00 -19.45
C LEU A 747 -10.83 5.14 -18.99
N LYS A 748 -10.22 5.05 -17.81
CA LYS A 748 -9.41 6.14 -17.29
C LYS A 748 -8.02 6.19 -17.93
N TYR A 749 -7.36 5.04 -18.16
CA TYR A 749 -5.93 4.99 -18.48
C TYR A 749 -5.51 4.11 -19.67
N CYS A 750 -6.34 3.17 -20.11
CA CYS A 750 -5.91 2.18 -21.11
C CYS A 750 -6.37 2.50 -22.53
N LEU A 751 -7.23 3.50 -22.69
CA LEU A 751 -7.63 3.97 -24.00
C LEU A 751 -6.74 5.15 -24.41
N SER A 752 -6.26 5.10 -25.64
CA SER A 752 -5.45 6.16 -26.24
C SER A 752 -6.29 7.43 -26.38
N TYR A 753 -5.90 8.48 -25.66
CA TYR A 753 -6.36 9.82 -25.94
C TYR A 753 -5.39 10.44 -26.94
N GLU A 754 -5.81 10.63 -28.19
CA GLU A 754 -5.03 11.47 -29.08
C GLU A 754 -5.13 12.91 -28.59
N LEU A 755 -4.02 13.63 -28.64
CA LEU A 755 -3.91 14.99 -28.09
C LEU A 755 -4.95 15.96 -28.69
N GLU A 756 -5.47 15.65 -29.88
CA GLU A 756 -6.30 16.55 -30.67
C GLU A 756 -7.77 16.12 -30.72
N ASN A 757 -8.12 14.82 -30.77
CA ASN A 757 -9.51 14.36 -30.79
C ASN A 757 -9.63 12.95 -30.18
N PHE A 758 -10.48 12.76 -29.16
CA PHE A 758 -10.72 11.42 -28.61
C PHE A 758 -11.17 10.50 -29.74
N PRO A 759 -10.54 9.32 -29.94
CA PRO A 759 -10.96 8.45 -31.02
C PRO A 759 -12.40 8.01 -30.75
N ALA A 760 -13.20 7.85 -31.80
CA ALA A 760 -14.59 7.43 -31.68
C ALA A 760 -14.75 6.16 -30.83
N SER A 761 -13.78 5.26 -30.92
CA SER A 761 -13.64 4.07 -30.08
C SER A 761 -13.69 4.34 -28.57
N TYR A 762 -13.25 5.50 -28.10
CA TYR A 762 -13.30 5.90 -26.69
C TYR A 762 -14.74 6.15 -26.23
N TYR A 763 -15.50 6.90 -27.03
CA TYR A 763 -16.90 7.18 -26.73
C TYR A 763 -17.73 5.89 -26.61
N ILE A 764 -17.43 4.89 -27.43
CA ILE A 764 -18.12 3.60 -27.41
C ILE A 764 -18.10 3.01 -26.01
N GLU A 765 -16.92 2.94 -25.43
CA GLU A 765 -16.71 2.34 -24.12
C GLU A 765 -17.34 3.20 -23.03
N LEU A 766 -17.37 4.52 -23.21
CA LEU A 766 -18.12 5.44 -22.34
C LEU A 766 -19.64 5.22 -22.40
N LYS A 767 -20.21 4.99 -23.59
CA LYS A 767 -21.65 4.70 -23.75
C LYS A 767 -21.98 3.34 -23.13
N LYS A 768 -21.17 2.31 -23.38
CA LYS A 768 -21.32 1.01 -22.68
C LYS A 768 -21.26 1.17 -21.17
N ALA A 769 -20.33 1.99 -20.67
CA ALA A 769 -20.25 2.29 -19.25
C ALA A 769 -21.51 3.01 -18.74
N TYR A 770 -22.05 3.96 -19.49
CA TYR A 770 -23.31 4.61 -19.15
C TYR A 770 -24.46 3.61 -18.94
N GLU A 771 -24.54 2.58 -19.77
CA GLU A 771 -25.60 1.57 -19.70
C GLU A 771 -25.45 0.61 -18.50
N ILE A 772 -24.21 0.30 -18.07
CA ILE A 772 -23.96 -0.69 -16.99
C ILE A 772 -23.78 -0.08 -15.60
N PHE A 773 -23.38 1.19 -15.50
CA PHE A 773 -23.10 1.85 -14.22
C PHE A 773 -24.35 2.55 -13.66
N PRO A 774 -24.63 2.43 -12.34
CA PRO A 774 -25.58 3.31 -11.68
C PRO A 774 -25.17 4.77 -11.85
N LYS A 775 -26.14 5.69 -12.04
CA LYS A 775 -25.90 7.12 -12.31
C LYS A 775 -24.80 7.74 -11.45
N LYS A 776 -24.85 7.54 -10.11
CA LYS A 776 -23.85 8.07 -9.17
C LYS A 776 -22.43 7.54 -9.41
N GLN A 777 -22.29 6.26 -9.78
CA GLN A 777 -20.98 5.67 -10.08
C GLN A 777 -20.45 6.16 -11.44
N TRP A 778 -21.34 6.29 -12.42
CA TRP A 778 -21.01 6.86 -13.72
C TRP A 778 -20.49 8.30 -13.59
N CYS A 779 -21.20 9.16 -12.84
CA CYS A 779 -20.77 10.54 -12.60
C CYS A 779 -19.40 10.63 -11.91
N ARG A 780 -19.11 9.70 -10.99
CA ARG A 780 -17.83 9.63 -10.27
C ARG A 780 -16.64 9.26 -11.16
N LEU A 781 -16.86 8.74 -12.37
CA LEU A 781 -15.75 8.51 -13.31
C LEU A 781 -15.05 9.82 -13.71
N PHE A 782 -15.73 10.95 -13.62
CA PHE A 782 -15.22 12.29 -13.98
C PHE A 782 -14.77 13.13 -12.77
N ILE A 783 -14.91 12.63 -11.53
CA ILE A 783 -14.69 13.40 -10.29
C ILE A 783 -13.46 12.89 -9.55
N GLY A 784 -12.65 13.82 -9.01
CA GLY A 784 -11.52 13.53 -8.13
C GLY A 784 -10.20 13.23 -8.85
N ASN A 785 -9.31 12.52 -8.17
CA ASN A 785 -8.04 12.02 -8.72
C ASN A 785 -8.30 10.73 -9.51
N CYS A 786 -7.48 10.41 -10.51
CA CYS A 786 -7.66 9.19 -11.32
C CYS A 786 -9.08 9.18 -11.95
N LYS A 787 -9.32 10.12 -12.87
CA LYS A 787 -10.61 10.38 -13.50
C LYS A 787 -10.51 10.39 -15.02
N ILE A 788 -11.64 10.28 -15.68
CA ILE A 788 -11.78 10.55 -17.11
C ILE A 788 -11.59 12.06 -17.33
N PRO A 789 -10.70 12.48 -18.24
CA PRO A 789 -10.51 13.90 -18.54
C PRO A 789 -11.82 14.57 -18.99
N LEU A 790 -12.06 15.80 -18.57
CA LEU A 790 -13.23 16.60 -18.96
C LEU A 790 -13.27 16.87 -20.46
N ARG A 791 -12.12 16.85 -21.14
CA ARG A 791 -12.04 16.91 -22.60
C ARG A 791 -12.85 15.80 -23.30
N ALA A 792 -13.12 14.67 -22.62
CA ALA A 792 -14.04 13.64 -23.14
C ALA A 792 -15.48 14.16 -23.35
N LEU A 793 -15.82 15.26 -22.68
CA LEU A 793 -17.10 15.96 -22.77
C LEU A 793 -17.09 17.07 -23.83
N ASP A 794 -16.03 17.24 -24.62
CA ASP A 794 -16.11 18.06 -25.84
C ASP A 794 -17.07 17.41 -26.85
N TRP A 795 -17.10 16.07 -26.86
CA TRP A 795 -17.99 15.34 -27.74
C TRP A 795 -19.45 15.47 -27.29
N PRO A 796 -20.39 15.92 -28.17
CA PRO A 796 -21.71 16.35 -27.77
C PRO A 796 -22.51 15.23 -27.12
N SER A 797 -22.45 14.02 -27.68
CA SER A 797 -23.15 12.84 -27.17
C SER A 797 -22.69 12.49 -25.74
N THR A 798 -21.38 12.50 -25.47
CA THR A 798 -20.84 12.21 -24.13
C THR A 798 -21.28 13.25 -23.12
N ARG A 799 -21.20 14.53 -23.49
CA ARG A 799 -21.66 15.63 -22.63
C ARG A 799 -23.16 15.52 -22.36
N ALA A 800 -23.94 15.16 -23.35
CA ALA A 800 -25.38 15.00 -23.21
C ALA A 800 -25.74 13.85 -22.25
N LEU A 801 -25.01 12.71 -22.32
CA LEU A 801 -25.11 11.64 -21.31
C LEU A 801 -24.74 12.16 -19.90
N TYR A 802 -23.71 13.00 -19.80
CA TYR A 802 -23.32 13.63 -18.53
C TYR A 802 -24.40 14.51 -17.94
N CYS A 803 -24.92 15.41 -18.75
CA CYS A 803 -26.01 16.31 -18.40
C CYS A 803 -27.27 15.57 -17.97
N ALA A 804 -27.60 14.46 -18.63
CA ALA A 804 -28.79 13.68 -18.32
C ALA A 804 -28.69 12.89 -17.01
N SER A 805 -27.48 12.42 -16.64
CA SER A 805 -27.28 11.56 -15.48
C SER A 805 -26.75 12.26 -14.23
N CYS A 806 -26.04 13.38 -14.39
CA CYS A 806 -25.38 14.08 -13.28
C CYS A 806 -26.03 15.42 -12.91
N SER A 807 -27.27 15.66 -13.35
CA SER A 807 -28.00 16.91 -13.10
C SER A 807 -28.16 17.26 -11.61
N GLU A 808 -28.30 16.27 -10.72
CA GLU A 808 -28.35 16.50 -9.26
C GLU A 808 -27.01 17.03 -8.72
N LEU A 809 -25.88 16.47 -9.18
CA LEU A 809 -24.54 16.96 -8.85
C LEU A 809 -24.31 18.36 -9.43
N ILE A 810 -24.80 18.61 -10.65
CA ILE A 810 -24.75 19.93 -11.31
C ILE A 810 -25.62 20.97 -10.57
N GLY A 811 -26.76 20.57 -10.01
CA GLY A 811 -27.72 21.44 -9.32
C GLY A 811 -27.30 21.78 -7.88
N GLU A 812 -26.67 20.85 -7.16
CA GLU A 812 -26.07 21.10 -5.84
C GLU A 812 -24.84 22.02 -5.93
N ALA A 813 -24.14 22.05 -7.07
CA ALA A 813 -23.03 22.99 -7.34
C ALA A 813 -23.43 24.45 -7.43
N LYS A 814 -24.70 24.69 -7.78
CA LYS A 814 -25.25 26.04 -8.01
C LYS A 814 -25.88 26.63 -6.76
N LYS A 815 -26.05 25.84 -5.70
CA LYS A 815 -26.49 26.27 -4.37
C LYS A 815 -25.28 26.47 -3.47
#